data_AF-A0A1R3G5I8-F1
#
_entry.id   AF-A0A1R3G5I8-F1
#
_cell.length_a   1.000
_cell.length_b   1.000
_cell.length_c   1.000
_cell.angle_alpha   90.00
_cell.angle_beta   90.00
_cell.angle_gamma   90.00
#
_symmetry.space_group_name_H-M   'P 1'
#
loop_
_entity.id
_entity.type
_entity.pdbx_description
1 polymer ?
#
loop_
_entity_poly.entity_id
_entity_poly.type
_entity_poly.pdbx_seq_one_letter_code
_entity_poly.pdbx_strand_id
1 'polypeptide(L)'
;MVSFLGCINAGQIGLGSRLLASDPERPWVSDNGTFAFGFSPSDIRDRFLLGIWFADLPGDRTLVWSANRNSPVTKDAILELDTTGNLVLMDGDATVWTSNTSGTRVEFAVMSESGNFILYASNNRIAWQSFAHPSDTLLPNQPLSVSQELTTSTSASHGGYYALKMLQQPSSLTLALTYNLPEPNDANSPDAYTNYSYWSAPDISNVTGEVVAVLDEAGSFGIVYGESSNGAVYVYKNDGDYNGLSSASNQSNVRLSVLRRLIIESNGNLRLYRWDNDVNGSRQWVPEWAAVSNPCDIAGICGNGICNLDRSKTNASCTCLPGTSKVGGAGGSYYCSQNSSLTGKCDSRNRNYQTSQFKIATVQQTNYYFSYYSVVANYSDIPTVSKCGDACLSDCDCVASVYGLDDEKPYCWILKSLDYGGFEDPGSTLFVKVRANVSLGGGDQTRGSGEGSGNGHEKILVLPIVLSMGFLIGLLCLLLYYNVHRRRHLKKAMESSLIFEGALMNFSYRDLQLRTLNFSQLLGSGGFGSVYKGSLGDGTLVAVKKLDRVLPHGEREFITEELTNGKPIKVADRRLGGTVDEEELTRALKVAFWCIQDEVSIRPSMGEVVKMLEGSMDINSPPMPQTVLELVEEGLEQVYKAMKRDFNQSSSFITLTTTHTSSQATCSYSTMSPR
;
A
#
# COMPACT_ATOMS: atom_id res chain seq x y z
N MET A 1 36.27 -37.37 46.94
CA MET A 1 34.97 -37.08 46.29
C MET A 1 35.29 -36.22 45.09
N VAL A 2 35.25 -36.82 43.90
CA VAL A 2 35.61 -36.18 42.64
C VAL A 2 34.41 -35.35 42.19
N SER A 3 34.60 -34.04 42.04
CA SER A 3 33.61 -33.14 41.46
C SER A 3 33.39 -33.53 39.99
N PHE A 4 32.17 -33.96 39.67
CA PHE A 4 31.70 -34.05 38.29
C PHE A 4 31.55 -32.62 37.75
N LEU A 5 32.62 -32.09 37.15
CA LEU A 5 32.49 -31.05 36.12
C LEU A 5 31.88 -31.75 34.90
N GLY A 6 30.56 -31.64 34.76
CA GLY A 6 29.89 -31.99 33.51
C GLY A 6 30.50 -31.14 32.40
N CYS A 7 30.94 -31.79 31.33
CA CYS A 7 31.32 -31.12 30.09
C CYS A 7 30.12 -30.28 29.62
N ILE A 8 30.19 -28.95 29.76
CA ILE A 8 29.31 -28.05 29.03
C ILE A 8 29.71 -28.23 27.57
N ASN A 9 28.82 -28.78 26.74
CA ASN A 9 29.04 -28.80 25.30
C ASN A 9 29.26 -27.36 24.82
N ALA A 10 30.23 -27.13 23.95
CA ALA A 10 30.42 -25.83 23.30
C ALA A 10 29.07 -25.38 22.71
N GLY A 11 28.63 -24.17 23.01
CA GLY A 11 27.34 -23.60 22.58
C GLY A 11 26.20 -23.65 23.61
N GLN A 12 26.30 -24.45 24.68
CA GLN A 12 25.28 -24.50 25.73
C GLN A 12 25.50 -23.45 26.84
N ILE A 13 24.43 -22.75 27.20
CA ILE A 13 24.42 -21.75 28.25
C ILE A 13 23.77 -22.37 29.49
N GLY A 14 24.58 -22.67 30.51
CA GLY A 14 24.10 -23.29 31.75
C GLY A 14 23.40 -22.31 32.70
N LEU A 15 22.67 -22.85 33.68
CA LEU A 15 22.10 -22.07 34.77
C LEU A 15 23.17 -21.27 35.54
N GLY A 16 22.84 -20.07 35.97
CA GLY A 16 23.74 -19.10 36.61
C GLY A 16 24.58 -18.26 35.64
N SER A 17 24.44 -18.50 34.32
CA SER A 17 25.11 -17.68 33.30
C SER A 17 24.53 -16.26 33.28
N ARG A 18 25.41 -15.27 33.15
CA ARG A 18 25.04 -13.85 33.18
C ARG A 18 25.73 -13.04 32.10
N LEU A 19 25.03 -12.01 31.62
CA LEU A 19 25.56 -10.94 30.77
C LEU A 19 25.37 -9.60 31.48
N LEU A 20 26.33 -8.70 31.32
CA LEU A 20 26.29 -7.34 31.87
C LEU A 20 26.24 -6.35 30.72
N ALA A 21 25.35 -5.35 30.78
CA ALA A 21 25.19 -4.37 29.70
C ALA A 21 26.46 -3.54 29.44
N SER A 22 27.27 -3.30 30.48
CA SER A 22 28.57 -2.63 30.35
C SER A 22 29.69 -3.48 29.74
N ASP A 23 29.46 -4.78 29.51
CA ASP A 23 30.38 -5.69 28.80
C ASP A 23 29.73 -6.25 27.52
N PRO A 24 29.48 -5.40 26.50
CA PRO A 24 28.80 -5.82 25.27
C PRO A 24 29.66 -6.74 24.38
N GLU A 25 30.92 -7.00 24.72
CA GLU A 25 31.85 -7.81 23.92
C GLU A 25 31.69 -9.33 24.16
N ARG A 26 30.86 -9.74 25.12
CA ARG A 26 30.66 -11.16 25.46
C ARG A 26 29.22 -11.66 25.22
N PRO A 27 28.68 -11.57 24.00
CA PRO A 27 27.37 -12.14 23.71
C PRO A 27 27.39 -13.67 23.76
N TRP A 28 26.22 -14.29 23.86
CA TRP A 28 26.03 -15.70 23.58
C TRP A 28 25.85 -15.90 22.08
N VAL A 29 26.78 -16.60 21.44
CA VAL A 29 26.87 -16.73 19.97
C VAL A 29 26.45 -18.13 19.53
N SER A 30 25.82 -18.23 18.36
CA SER A 30 25.53 -19.52 17.72
C SER A 30 26.82 -20.24 17.29
N ASP A 31 26.79 -21.57 17.21
CA ASP A 31 27.98 -22.38 16.91
C ASP A 31 28.69 -21.99 15.59
N ASN A 32 27.91 -21.59 14.58
CA ASN A 32 28.42 -21.13 13.29
C ASN A 32 28.78 -19.63 13.23
N GLY A 33 28.63 -18.87 14.31
CA GLY A 33 28.90 -17.43 14.35
C GLY A 33 27.86 -16.52 13.68
N THR A 34 26.78 -17.07 13.08
CA THR A 34 25.82 -16.25 12.32
C THR A 34 25.05 -15.28 13.20
N PHE A 35 24.60 -15.72 14.37
CA PHE A 35 23.77 -14.92 15.27
C PHE A 35 24.37 -14.82 16.66
N ALA A 36 24.10 -13.71 17.32
CA ALA A 36 24.49 -13.44 18.70
C ALA A 36 23.31 -12.89 19.51
N PHE A 37 23.29 -13.22 20.79
CA PHE A 37 22.30 -12.78 21.77
C PHE A 37 22.99 -12.07 22.94
N GLY A 38 22.48 -10.91 23.34
CA GLY A 38 23.04 -10.11 24.43
C GLY A 38 22.65 -8.64 24.38
N PHE A 39 23.48 -7.77 24.94
CA PHE A 39 23.22 -6.32 25.01
C PHE A 39 23.79 -5.57 23.81
N SER A 40 22.94 -4.84 23.09
CA SER A 40 23.29 -3.90 22.02
C SER A 40 23.03 -2.45 22.48
N PRO A 41 23.88 -1.47 22.11
CA PRO A 41 23.57 -0.06 22.31
C PRO A 41 22.24 0.35 21.65
N SER A 42 21.50 1.25 22.30
CA SER A 42 20.29 1.89 21.78
C SER A 42 20.63 3.24 21.15
N ASP A 43 19.70 3.81 20.39
CA ASP A 43 19.78 5.20 19.90
C ASP A 43 19.83 6.23 21.04
N ILE A 44 19.32 5.85 22.22
CA ILE A 44 19.44 6.67 23.42
C ILE A 44 20.81 6.44 24.05
N ARG A 45 21.56 7.55 24.22
CA ARG A 45 22.89 7.53 24.83
C ARG A 45 22.90 6.79 26.17
N ASP A 46 23.90 5.94 26.36
CA ASP A 46 24.11 5.14 27.58
C ASP A 46 22.94 4.21 27.93
N ARG A 47 22.14 3.82 26.93
CA ARG A 47 21.07 2.83 27.05
C ARG A 47 21.32 1.61 26.16
N PHE A 48 20.81 0.47 26.61
CA PHE A 48 21.03 -0.82 25.99
C PHE A 48 19.71 -1.57 25.76
N LEU A 49 19.68 -2.33 24.68
CA LEU A 49 18.64 -3.28 24.33
C LEU A 49 19.19 -4.69 24.45
N LEU A 50 18.43 -5.56 25.12
CA LEU A 50 18.64 -6.99 25.03
C LEU A 50 18.04 -7.48 23.72
N GLY A 51 18.81 -8.17 22.90
CA GLY A 51 18.34 -8.63 21.61
C GLY A 51 19.19 -9.69 20.93
N ILE A 52 18.74 -10.08 19.75
CA ILE A 52 19.44 -10.99 18.81
C ILE A 52 19.85 -10.16 17.59
N TRP A 53 21.07 -10.34 17.09
CA TRP A 53 21.56 -9.70 15.86
C TRP A 53 22.43 -10.66 15.04
N PHE A 54 22.69 -10.30 13.79
CA PHE A 54 23.69 -11.00 12.96
C PHE A 54 25.11 -10.65 13.43
N ALA A 55 25.89 -11.63 13.89
CA ALA A 55 27.14 -11.35 14.61
C ALA A 55 28.31 -10.96 13.68
N ASP A 56 28.38 -11.56 12.49
CA ASP A 56 29.51 -11.39 11.55
C ASP A 56 29.31 -10.24 10.53
N LEU A 57 28.29 -9.39 10.70
CA LEU A 57 28.04 -8.27 9.80
C LEU A 57 28.85 -7.02 10.19
N PRO A 58 29.39 -6.27 9.21
CA PRO A 58 30.10 -5.02 9.48
C PRO A 58 29.13 -3.90 9.87
N GLY A 59 29.61 -2.94 10.67
CA GLY A 59 28.86 -1.75 11.06
C GLY A 59 28.07 -1.93 12.35
N ASP A 60 26.97 -1.17 12.49
CA ASP A 60 26.10 -1.25 13.64
C ASP A 60 25.32 -2.58 13.68
N ARG A 61 25.06 -3.06 14.89
CA ARG A 61 24.38 -4.35 15.10
C ARG A 61 22.98 -4.31 14.51
N THR A 62 22.76 -5.16 13.51
CA THR A 62 21.44 -5.32 12.90
C THR A 62 20.58 -6.23 13.79
N LEU A 63 19.80 -5.63 14.68
CA LEU A 63 18.86 -6.34 15.54
C LEU A 63 17.73 -6.99 14.72
N VAL A 64 17.37 -8.21 15.10
CA VAL A 64 16.27 -9.01 14.53
C VAL A 64 15.27 -9.48 15.59
N TRP A 65 15.61 -9.27 16.86
CA TRP A 65 14.74 -9.54 18.00
C TRP A 65 15.15 -8.66 19.18
N SER A 66 14.20 -8.17 19.98
CA SER A 66 14.51 -7.50 21.24
C SER A 66 13.42 -7.68 22.30
N ALA A 67 13.85 -7.98 23.52
CA ALA A 67 12.97 -8.17 24.68
C ALA A 67 12.38 -6.87 25.23
N ASN A 68 13.16 -5.77 25.16
CA ASN A 68 12.91 -4.53 25.89
C ASN A 68 13.00 -3.30 24.99
N ARG A 69 12.59 -3.42 23.71
CA ARG A 69 12.63 -2.32 22.73
C ARG A 69 11.95 -1.02 23.19
N ASN A 70 10.89 -1.14 23.99
CA ASN A 70 10.12 -0.02 24.54
C ASN A 70 10.62 0.42 25.94
N SER A 71 11.60 -0.28 26.52
CA SER A 71 12.16 0.01 27.84
C SER A 71 13.67 -0.26 27.87
N PRO A 72 14.48 0.58 27.19
CA PRO A 72 15.94 0.44 27.16
C PRO A 72 16.55 0.57 28.57
N VAL A 73 17.48 -0.32 28.90
CA VAL A 73 18.08 -0.43 30.23
C VAL A 73 19.38 0.36 30.35
N THR A 74 19.84 0.62 31.58
CA THR A 74 21.14 1.23 31.83
C THR A 74 22.31 0.27 31.60
N LYS A 75 23.54 0.79 31.65
CA LYS A 75 24.78 0.00 31.60
C LYS A 75 24.96 -0.98 32.77
N ASP A 76 24.23 -0.78 33.87
CA ASP A 76 24.32 -1.59 35.08
C ASP A 76 23.36 -2.78 35.04
N ALA A 77 22.60 -2.92 33.95
CA ALA A 77 21.64 -3.99 33.76
C ALA A 77 22.32 -5.35 33.58
N ILE A 78 21.67 -6.38 34.15
CA ILE A 78 22.13 -7.76 34.16
C ILE A 78 21.06 -8.63 33.54
N LEU A 79 21.47 -9.48 32.60
CA LEU A 79 20.68 -10.61 32.15
C LEU A 79 21.22 -11.86 32.83
N GLU A 80 20.36 -12.64 33.48
CA GLU A 80 20.74 -13.89 34.12
C GLU A 80 19.78 -15.00 33.75
N LEU A 81 20.32 -16.16 33.37
CA LEU A 81 19.56 -17.42 33.39
C LEU A 81 19.68 -17.97 34.80
N ASP A 82 18.68 -17.70 35.64
CA ASP A 82 18.75 -17.99 37.06
C ASP A 82 18.70 -19.50 37.37
N THR A 83 18.98 -19.87 38.61
CA THR A 83 18.97 -21.26 39.06
C THR A 83 17.57 -21.88 39.12
N THR A 84 16.50 -21.08 38.98
CA THR A 84 15.11 -21.57 38.89
C THR A 84 14.74 -21.95 37.45
N GLY A 85 15.63 -21.66 36.50
CA GLY A 85 15.43 -21.88 35.08
C GLY A 85 14.80 -20.70 34.35
N ASN A 86 14.69 -19.54 35.00
CA ASN A 86 14.08 -18.37 34.40
C ASN A 86 15.15 -17.43 33.84
N LEU A 87 14.96 -16.96 32.61
CA LEU A 87 15.76 -15.89 32.03
C LEU A 87 15.18 -14.54 32.46
N VAL A 88 15.98 -13.74 33.16
CA VAL A 88 15.53 -12.49 33.79
C VAL A 88 16.47 -11.34 33.45
N LEU A 89 15.89 -10.24 32.96
CA LEU A 89 16.56 -8.97 32.74
C LEU A 89 16.25 -8.02 33.90
N MET A 90 17.30 -7.59 34.61
CA MET A 90 17.21 -6.67 35.74
C MET A 90 17.99 -5.38 35.44
N ASP A 91 17.47 -4.24 35.89
CA ASP A 91 18.15 -2.94 35.86
C ASP A 91 18.06 -2.31 37.26
N GLY A 92 19.15 -2.41 38.03
CA GLY A 92 19.11 -2.19 39.48
C GLY A 92 18.20 -3.22 40.18
N ASP A 93 17.27 -2.75 41.00
CA ASP A 93 16.29 -3.60 41.71
C ASP A 93 15.03 -3.91 40.88
N ALA A 94 14.89 -3.32 39.69
CA ALA A 94 13.71 -3.48 38.84
C ALA A 94 13.88 -4.66 37.87
N THR A 95 12.91 -5.57 37.87
CA THR A 95 12.79 -6.58 36.80
C THR A 95 12.15 -5.94 35.58
N VAL A 96 12.90 -5.84 34.48
CA VAL A 96 12.44 -5.20 33.24
C VAL A 96 11.75 -6.20 32.32
N TRP A 97 12.27 -7.42 32.26
CA TRP A 97 11.70 -8.49 31.42
C TRP A 97 12.03 -9.87 31.98
N THR A 98 11.17 -10.84 31.72
CA THR A 98 11.41 -12.25 32.08
C THR A 98 10.78 -13.20 31.08
N SER A 99 11.39 -14.38 30.91
CA SER A 99 10.83 -15.46 30.10
C SER A 99 9.62 -16.17 30.72
N ASN A 100 9.31 -15.92 32.00
CA ASN A 100 8.23 -16.58 32.75
C ASN A 100 8.32 -18.12 32.74
N THR A 101 9.53 -18.67 32.79
CA THR A 101 9.78 -20.13 32.74
C THR A 101 10.06 -20.73 34.11
N SER A 102 9.84 -19.98 35.19
CA SER A 102 10.01 -20.50 36.56
C SER A 102 9.14 -21.75 36.78
N GLY A 103 9.75 -22.82 37.29
CA GLY A 103 9.07 -24.10 37.53
C GLY A 103 8.93 -25.02 36.31
N THR A 104 9.38 -24.61 35.11
CA THR A 104 9.39 -25.47 33.92
C THR A 104 10.60 -26.42 33.82
N ARG A 105 11.53 -26.34 34.80
CA ARG A 105 12.76 -27.15 34.90
C ARG A 105 13.69 -26.98 33.69
N VAL A 106 13.97 -25.73 33.32
CA VAL A 106 15.01 -25.41 32.32
C VAL A 106 16.37 -25.89 32.82
N GLU A 107 17.15 -26.51 31.93
CA GLU A 107 18.49 -27.03 32.21
C GLU A 107 19.59 -26.20 31.54
N PHE A 108 19.33 -25.71 30.32
CA PHE A 108 20.27 -24.88 29.56
C PHE A 108 19.54 -24.06 28.49
N ALA A 109 20.24 -23.07 27.93
CA ALA A 109 19.82 -22.31 26.77
C ALA A 109 20.78 -22.51 25.59
N VAL A 110 20.30 -22.25 24.37
CA VAL A 110 21.09 -22.30 23.13
C VAL A 110 20.72 -21.13 22.22
N MET A 111 21.72 -20.52 21.60
CA MET A 111 21.55 -19.64 20.45
C MET A 111 21.64 -20.46 19.17
N SER A 112 20.49 -20.73 18.52
CA SER A 112 20.44 -21.52 17.29
C SER A 112 21.03 -20.78 16.10
N GLU A 113 21.56 -21.54 15.13
CA GLU A 113 22.00 -21.04 13.82
C GLU A 113 20.89 -20.40 12.99
N SER A 114 19.62 -20.69 13.30
CA SER A 114 18.45 -20.07 12.67
C SER A 114 18.13 -18.67 13.21
N GLY A 115 18.80 -18.22 14.27
CA GLY A 115 18.46 -17.00 14.99
C GLY A 115 17.41 -17.20 16.09
N ASN A 116 17.03 -18.45 16.40
CA ASN A 116 16.13 -18.77 17.51
C ASN A 116 16.91 -18.94 18.82
N PHE A 117 16.58 -18.19 19.86
CA PHE A 117 17.14 -18.37 21.19
C PHE A 117 16.20 -19.26 22.00
N ILE A 118 16.67 -20.41 22.49
CA ILE A 118 15.82 -21.48 23.02
C ILE A 118 16.24 -21.83 24.45
N LEU A 119 15.25 -21.93 25.35
CA LEU A 119 15.41 -22.53 26.68
C LEU A 119 14.91 -23.98 26.65
N TYR A 120 15.79 -24.93 26.99
CA TYR A 120 15.46 -26.34 27.03
C TYR A 120 15.22 -26.82 28.46
N ALA A 121 14.09 -27.49 28.66
CA ALA A 121 13.82 -28.31 29.84
C ALA A 121 14.32 -29.75 29.63
N SER A 122 14.19 -30.58 30.67
CA SER A 122 14.53 -32.00 30.62
C SER A 122 13.96 -32.72 29.39
N ASN A 123 14.73 -33.65 28.84
CA ASN A 123 14.44 -34.38 27.60
C ASN A 123 14.39 -33.50 26.33
N ASN A 124 15.15 -32.39 26.28
CA ASN A 124 15.18 -31.46 25.15
C ASN A 124 13.81 -30.88 24.78
N ARG A 125 12.89 -30.78 25.75
CA ARG A 125 11.62 -30.10 25.53
C ARG A 125 11.85 -28.60 25.51
N ILE A 126 11.32 -27.91 24.49
CA ILE A 126 11.36 -26.45 24.44
C ILE A 126 10.45 -25.89 25.56
N ALA A 127 11.05 -25.18 26.51
CA ALA A 127 10.33 -24.46 27.57
C ALA A 127 9.94 -23.06 27.11
N TRP A 128 10.81 -22.41 26.33
CA TRP A 128 10.61 -21.07 25.78
C TRP A 128 11.50 -20.89 24.54
N GLN A 129 11.07 -20.06 23.59
CA GLN A 129 11.87 -19.74 22.40
C GLN A 129 11.56 -18.33 21.89
N SER A 130 12.57 -17.62 21.36
CA SER A 130 12.39 -16.25 20.85
C SER A 130 11.47 -16.19 19.63
N PHE A 131 11.45 -17.23 18.79
CA PHE A 131 10.56 -17.30 17.63
C PHE A 131 9.07 -17.29 18.00
N ALA A 132 8.71 -17.70 19.22
CA ALA A 132 7.35 -17.62 19.74
C ALA A 132 6.95 -16.18 20.17
N HIS A 133 7.90 -15.25 20.19
CA HIS A 133 7.72 -13.87 20.67
C HIS A 133 8.41 -12.87 19.72
N PRO A 134 7.98 -12.76 18.45
CA PRO A 134 8.65 -11.87 17.50
C PRO A 134 8.60 -10.40 17.92
N SER A 135 9.57 -9.60 17.46
CA SER A 135 9.57 -8.14 17.63
C SER A 135 8.96 -7.46 16.40
N ASP A 136 9.81 -6.94 15.51
CA ASP A 136 9.53 -6.22 14.27
C ASP A 136 10.04 -7.00 13.04
N THR A 137 10.78 -8.08 13.25
CA THR A 137 11.45 -8.84 12.21
C THR A 137 11.03 -10.31 12.25
N LEU A 138 10.82 -10.88 11.06
CA LEU A 138 10.63 -12.31 10.82
C LEU A 138 11.85 -12.85 10.08
N LEU A 139 12.48 -13.88 10.65
CA LEU A 139 13.60 -14.59 10.05
C LEU A 139 13.13 -15.75 9.15
N PRO A 140 13.98 -16.26 8.25
CA PRO A 140 13.67 -17.45 7.48
C PRO A 140 13.28 -18.63 8.38
N ASN A 141 12.23 -19.35 7.96
CA ASN A 141 11.63 -20.49 8.65
C ASN A 141 11.07 -20.18 10.06
N GLN A 142 10.99 -18.91 10.45
CA GLN A 142 10.25 -18.50 11.64
C GLN A 142 8.74 -18.49 11.32
N PRO A 143 7.92 -19.29 12.01
CA PRO A 143 6.48 -19.23 11.84
C PRO A 143 5.90 -18.01 12.55
N LEU A 144 5.02 -17.28 11.87
CA LEU A 144 4.15 -16.26 12.45
C LEU A 144 2.73 -16.83 12.54
N SER A 145 2.38 -17.36 13.71
CA SER A 145 1.07 -17.93 14.01
C SER A 145 -0.01 -16.86 14.13
N VAL A 146 -1.28 -17.29 14.06
CA VAL A 146 -2.46 -16.39 14.12
C VAL A 146 -2.50 -15.49 15.37
N SER A 147 -1.98 -15.98 16.50
CA SER A 147 -1.96 -15.22 17.77
C SER A 147 -0.76 -14.27 17.91
N GLN A 148 0.13 -14.23 16.93
CA GLN A 148 1.36 -13.43 16.96
C GLN A 148 1.25 -12.23 16.04
N GLU A 149 2.08 -11.22 16.32
CA GLU A 149 2.19 -10.02 15.51
C GLU A 149 3.63 -9.52 15.48
N LEU A 150 4.05 -8.98 14.34
CA LEU A 150 5.25 -8.13 14.29
C LEU A 150 4.81 -6.71 14.60
N THR A 151 5.55 -5.98 15.44
CA THR A 151 5.19 -4.63 15.87
C THR A 151 6.38 -3.70 15.86
N THR A 152 6.18 -2.46 15.39
CA THR A 152 7.17 -1.40 15.55
C THR A 152 7.24 -0.93 17.00
N SER A 153 8.32 -0.25 17.39
CA SER A 153 8.33 0.51 18.65
C SER A 153 7.24 1.57 18.66
N THR A 154 6.68 1.86 19.84
CA THR A 154 5.62 2.86 19.97
C THR A 154 6.16 4.25 19.70
N SER A 155 5.45 5.03 18.89
CA SER A 155 5.80 6.43 18.65
C SER A 155 5.55 7.25 19.93
N ALA A 156 6.59 7.94 20.41
CA ALA A 156 6.56 8.73 21.65
C ALA A 156 5.52 9.87 21.65
N SER A 157 4.93 10.22 20.50
CA SER A 157 4.06 11.40 20.37
C SER A 157 2.56 11.12 20.38
N HIS A 158 2.15 9.92 19.98
CA HIS A 158 0.73 9.53 19.94
C HIS A 158 0.48 8.11 20.50
N GLY A 159 1.54 7.41 20.94
CA GLY A 159 1.46 6.03 21.44
C GLY A 159 1.10 5.00 20.37
N GLY A 160 1.00 5.39 19.10
CA GLY A 160 0.66 4.50 18.00
C GLY A 160 1.82 3.60 17.56
N TYR A 161 1.48 2.45 16.99
CA TYR A 161 2.44 1.49 16.44
C TYR A 161 1.86 0.76 15.22
N TYR A 162 2.74 0.35 14.31
CA TYR A 162 2.38 -0.49 13.19
C TYR A 162 2.49 -1.96 13.57
N ALA A 163 1.60 -2.78 13.02
CA ALA A 163 1.62 -4.22 13.24
C ALA A 163 1.32 -5.01 11.97
N LEU A 164 2.05 -6.12 11.78
CA LEU A 164 1.71 -7.19 10.84
C LEU A 164 1.06 -8.33 11.62
N LYS A 165 -0.19 -8.68 11.31
CA LYS A 165 -0.92 -9.75 12.00
C LYS A 165 -2.00 -10.39 11.14
N MET A 166 -2.50 -11.53 11.59
CA MET A 166 -3.66 -12.17 10.99
C MET A 166 -4.95 -11.53 11.52
N LEU A 167 -5.76 -10.97 10.62
CA LEU A 167 -7.09 -10.45 10.93
C LEU A 167 -8.14 -11.53 10.68
N GLN A 168 -8.83 -11.93 11.74
CA GLN A 168 -9.90 -12.91 11.67
C GLN A 168 -11.24 -12.21 11.36
N GLN A 169 -11.84 -12.57 10.23
CA GLN A 169 -13.20 -12.20 9.85
C GLN A 169 -14.14 -13.41 10.04
N PRO A 170 -15.47 -13.23 10.05
CA PRO A 170 -16.41 -14.32 10.32
C PRO A 170 -16.26 -15.55 9.41
N SER A 171 -15.78 -15.37 8.18
CA SER A 171 -15.63 -16.44 7.18
C SER A 171 -14.25 -16.49 6.51
N SER A 172 -13.32 -15.63 6.92
CA SER A 172 -11.99 -15.54 6.28
C SER A 172 -10.91 -15.13 7.28
N LEU A 173 -9.68 -15.44 6.92
CA LEU A 173 -8.47 -15.00 7.60
C LEU A 173 -7.60 -14.27 6.58
N THR A 174 -7.06 -13.10 6.96
CA THR A 174 -6.17 -12.33 6.09
C THR A 174 -4.97 -11.82 6.85
N LEU A 175 -3.78 -11.89 6.24
CA LEU A 175 -2.59 -11.25 6.79
C LEU A 175 -2.65 -9.77 6.43
N ALA A 176 -2.55 -8.88 7.41
CA ALA A 176 -2.69 -7.45 7.17
C ALA A 176 -1.69 -6.60 7.94
N LEU A 177 -1.41 -5.44 7.37
CA LEU A 177 -0.68 -4.37 8.03
C LEU A 177 -1.68 -3.36 8.61
N THR A 178 -1.48 -3.06 9.89
CA THR A 178 -2.37 -2.20 10.67
C THR A 178 -1.61 -1.07 11.35
N TYR A 179 -2.23 0.09 11.47
CA TYR A 179 -1.79 1.15 12.36
C TYR A 179 -2.72 1.17 13.57
N ASN A 180 -2.15 1.02 14.76
CA ASN A 180 -2.88 0.89 16.03
C ASN A 180 -2.64 2.14 16.88
N LEU A 181 -3.69 2.70 17.45
CA LEU A 181 -3.66 3.91 18.28
C LEU A 181 -4.37 3.67 19.62
N PRO A 182 -3.83 4.14 20.75
CA PRO A 182 -4.47 4.01 22.05
C PRO A 182 -5.84 4.70 22.06
N GLU A 183 -6.86 4.08 22.63
CA GLU A 183 -8.16 4.71 22.75
C GLU A 183 -8.15 5.85 23.78
N PRO A 184 -8.69 7.03 23.44
CA PRO A 184 -8.60 8.21 24.31
C PRO A 184 -9.54 8.20 25.54
N ASN A 185 -10.48 7.23 25.67
CA ASN A 185 -11.58 7.35 26.64
C ASN A 185 -11.81 6.16 27.59
N ASP A 186 -11.08 5.05 27.50
CA ASP A 186 -11.31 3.90 28.39
C ASP A 186 -10.25 3.79 29.51
N ALA A 187 -10.44 4.58 30.56
CA ALA A 187 -9.66 4.45 31.80
C ALA A 187 -9.81 3.06 32.46
N ASN A 188 -10.81 2.28 32.04
CA ASN A 188 -11.09 0.92 32.51
C ASN A 188 -10.51 -0.18 31.62
N SER A 189 -9.97 0.16 30.43
CA SER A 189 -9.28 -0.78 29.54
C SER A 189 -8.07 -0.10 28.90
N PRO A 190 -6.92 -0.05 29.60
CA PRO A 190 -5.67 0.53 29.07
C PRO A 190 -5.14 -0.18 27.81
N ASP A 191 -5.76 -1.28 27.38
CA ASP A 191 -5.42 -2.06 26.19
C ASP A 191 -6.41 -1.90 25.02
N ALA A 192 -7.36 -0.97 25.12
CA ALA A 192 -8.25 -0.68 24.00
C ALA A 192 -7.50 0.14 22.93
N TYR A 193 -7.32 -0.44 21.74
CA TYR A 193 -6.70 0.21 20.59
C TYR A 193 -7.70 0.29 19.44
N THR A 194 -7.77 1.46 18.80
CA THR A 194 -8.36 1.54 17.47
C THR A 194 -7.31 1.15 16.44
N ASN A 195 -7.71 0.33 15.47
CA ASN A 195 -6.83 -0.06 14.39
C ASN A 195 -7.41 0.35 13.04
N TYR A 196 -6.52 0.56 12.08
CA TYR A 196 -6.85 0.75 10.68
C TYR A 196 -5.94 -0.15 9.84
N SER A 197 -6.56 -1.02 9.03
CA SER A 197 -5.86 -1.88 8.08
C SER A 197 -5.68 -1.14 6.77
N TYR A 198 -4.43 -0.82 6.42
CA TYR A 198 -4.10 -0.10 5.17
C TYR A 198 -3.56 -1.02 4.07
N TRP A 199 -3.24 -2.27 4.40
CA TRP A 199 -2.82 -3.26 3.43
C TRP A 199 -3.22 -4.66 3.91
N SER A 200 -3.66 -5.52 2.99
CA SER A 200 -4.04 -6.91 3.27
C SER A 200 -3.61 -7.84 2.15
N ALA A 201 -3.14 -9.02 2.53
CA ALA A 201 -2.92 -10.15 1.63
C ALA A 201 -4.26 -10.72 1.12
N PRO A 202 -4.25 -11.62 0.12
CA PRO A 202 -5.45 -12.34 -0.30
C PRO A 202 -6.10 -13.10 0.86
N ASP A 203 -7.42 -13.03 0.94
CA ASP A 203 -8.20 -13.73 1.96
C ASP A 203 -8.10 -15.25 1.80
N ILE A 204 -7.99 -15.94 2.93
CA ILE A 204 -8.04 -17.40 2.99
C ILE A 204 -9.33 -17.82 3.69
N SER A 205 -10.05 -18.77 3.10
CA SER A 205 -11.33 -19.28 3.62
C SER A 205 -11.32 -20.81 3.69
N ASN A 206 -12.20 -21.38 4.52
CA ASN A 206 -12.39 -22.84 4.68
C ASN A 206 -11.11 -23.62 4.99
N VAL A 207 -10.26 -23.06 5.86
CA VAL A 207 -9.00 -23.66 6.27
C VAL A 207 -9.18 -24.52 7.51
N THR A 208 -8.64 -25.73 7.51
CA THR A 208 -8.54 -26.62 8.67
C THR A 208 -7.08 -26.85 9.03
N GLY A 209 -6.74 -26.88 10.32
CA GLY A 209 -5.37 -27.10 10.79
C GLY A 209 -4.63 -25.82 11.17
N GLU A 210 -3.32 -25.93 11.35
CA GLU A 210 -2.46 -24.80 11.71
C GLU A 210 -2.31 -23.83 10.54
N VAL A 211 -2.30 -22.53 10.83
CA VAL A 211 -2.10 -21.46 9.85
C VAL A 211 -0.97 -20.55 10.32
N VAL A 212 0.05 -20.40 9.47
CA VAL A 212 1.24 -19.60 9.76
C VAL A 212 1.64 -18.78 8.53
N ALA A 213 2.09 -17.56 8.75
CA ALA A 213 2.88 -16.84 7.74
C ALA A 213 4.36 -17.21 7.92
N VAL A 214 5.07 -17.42 6.83
CA VAL A 214 6.49 -17.83 6.86
C VAL A 214 7.25 -17.20 5.70
N LEU A 215 8.47 -16.76 6.00
CA LEU A 215 9.50 -16.43 5.02
C LEU A 215 10.38 -17.68 4.83
N ASP A 216 10.54 -18.17 3.61
CA ASP A 216 11.45 -19.28 3.35
C ASP A 216 12.90 -18.81 3.12
N GLU A 217 13.83 -19.76 3.06
CA GLU A 217 15.25 -19.46 2.80
C GLU A 217 15.51 -18.93 1.39
N ALA A 218 14.64 -19.27 0.43
CA ALA A 218 14.75 -18.76 -0.94
C ALA A 218 14.36 -17.27 -1.02
N GLY A 219 13.54 -16.77 -0.11
CA GLY A 219 13.03 -15.40 -0.08
C GLY A 219 11.57 -15.26 -0.51
N SER A 220 10.82 -16.35 -0.66
CA SER A 220 9.37 -16.29 -0.82
C SER A 220 8.70 -16.10 0.54
N PHE A 221 7.66 -15.27 0.57
CA PHE A 221 6.86 -14.99 1.76
C PHE A 221 5.39 -15.30 1.50
N GLY A 222 4.75 -15.99 2.43
CA GLY A 222 3.34 -16.34 2.26
C GLY A 222 2.77 -17.07 3.47
N ILE A 223 1.53 -17.51 3.29
CA ILE A 223 0.72 -18.14 4.33
C ILE A 223 0.59 -19.62 4.00
N VAL A 224 1.00 -20.48 4.92
CA VAL A 224 0.89 -21.93 4.81
C VAL A 224 -0.20 -22.42 5.76
N TYR A 225 -1.01 -23.37 5.29
CA TYR A 225 -2.06 -23.96 6.11
C TYR A 225 -2.34 -25.44 5.82
N GLY A 226 -2.97 -26.12 6.79
CA GLY A 226 -3.35 -27.52 6.71
C GLY A 226 -2.59 -28.41 7.69
N GLU A 227 -3.14 -29.59 8.02
CA GLU A 227 -2.52 -30.59 8.92
C GLU A 227 -1.14 -31.11 8.42
N SER A 228 -0.72 -30.77 7.20
CA SER A 228 0.56 -31.21 6.60
C SER A 228 1.12 -30.25 5.52
N SER A 229 0.75 -28.96 5.52
CA SER A 229 1.20 -27.95 4.53
C SER A 229 0.70 -28.16 3.07
N ASN A 230 -0.55 -28.62 2.87
CA ASN A 230 -1.10 -28.84 1.52
C ASN A 230 -1.66 -27.57 0.84
N GLY A 231 -1.67 -26.42 1.51
CA GLY A 231 -2.07 -25.13 0.94
C GLY A 231 -1.05 -24.03 1.25
N ALA A 232 -0.68 -23.24 0.24
CA ALA A 232 0.16 -22.06 0.39
C ALA A 232 -0.39 -20.91 -0.44
N VAL A 233 -0.49 -19.72 0.17
CA VAL A 233 -0.83 -18.47 -0.51
C VAL A 233 0.40 -17.58 -0.47
N TYR A 234 0.98 -17.33 -1.65
CA TYR A 234 2.12 -16.43 -1.78
C TYR A 234 1.66 -14.98 -1.64
N VAL A 235 2.26 -14.28 -0.69
CA VAL A 235 2.22 -12.81 -0.62
C VAL A 235 3.28 -12.24 -1.56
N TYR A 236 4.47 -12.83 -1.52
CA TYR A 236 5.57 -12.58 -2.43
C TYR A 236 6.22 -13.91 -2.79
N LYS A 237 6.49 -14.13 -4.08
CA LYS A 237 7.19 -15.32 -4.56
C LYS A 237 8.51 -14.89 -5.18
N ASN A 238 9.62 -15.44 -4.70
CA ASN A 238 10.89 -15.28 -5.37
C ASN A 238 10.91 -16.18 -6.62
N ASP A 239 11.29 -15.63 -7.77
CA ASP A 239 11.36 -16.36 -9.04
C ASP A 239 12.39 -17.51 -9.02
N GLY A 240 13.39 -17.44 -8.13
CA GLY A 240 14.39 -18.49 -7.92
C GLY A 240 13.92 -19.65 -7.03
N ASP A 241 12.72 -19.59 -6.45
CA ASP A 241 12.18 -20.65 -5.58
C ASP A 241 11.41 -21.71 -6.39
N TYR A 242 12.11 -22.82 -6.67
CA TYR A 242 11.54 -23.99 -7.35
C TYR A 242 10.92 -25.02 -6.39
N ASN A 243 11.26 -24.96 -5.09
CA ASN A 243 10.85 -25.96 -4.09
C ASN A 243 9.56 -25.56 -3.38
N GLY A 244 9.22 -24.27 -3.39
CA GLY A 244 7.97 -23.72 -2.91
C GLY A 244 7.85 -23.65 -1.39
N LEU A 245 6.86 -22.88 -0.91
CA LEU A 245 6.66 -22.54 0.51
C LEU A 245 6.40 -23.78 1.41
N SER A 246 5.89 -24.86 0.83
CA SER A 246 5.61 -26.13 1.52
C SER A 246 6.87 -26.93 1.87
N SER A 247 8.03 -26.59 1.32
CA SER A 247 9.32 -27.21 1.64
C SER A 247 10.04 -26.56 2.84
N ALA A 248 9.64 -25.33 3.20
CA ALA A 248 10.23 -24.56 4.31
C ALA A 248 9.98 -25.19 5.69
N SER A 249 8.96 -26.03 5.84
CA SER A 249 8.67 -26.72 7.10
C SER A 249 9.53 -27.97 7.34
N ASN A 250 10.28 -28.46 6.34
CA ASN A 250 10.89 -29.80 6.40
C ASN A 250 12.35 -29.90 5.93
N GLN A 251 13.09 -28.80 5.76
CA GLN A 251 14.51 -28.87 5.42
C GLN A 251 15.41 -28.37 6.56
N SER A 252 16.20 -29.30 7.09
CA SER A 252 17.39 -29.02 7.87
C SER A 252 18.61 -29.37 7.00
N ASN A 253 19.60 -28.46 6.98
CA ASN A 253 20.96 -28.62 6.43
C ASN A 253 21.25 -28.12 4.99
N VAL A 254 20.71 -26.98 4.57
CA VAL A 254 21.33 -26.20 3.48
C VAL A 254 22.03 -25.00 4.13
N ARG A 255 23.31 -24.76 3.79
CA ARG A 255 24.02 -23.57 4.26
C ARG A 255 23.19 -22.33 3.91
N LEU A 256 23.03 -21.41 4.87
CA LEU A 256 22.55 -20.04 4.65
C LEU A 256 23.41 -19.39 3.57
N SER A 257 23.08 -19.58 2.29
CA SER A 257 23.85 -19.03 1.18
C SER A 257 23.67 -17.51 1.09
N VAL A 258 22.57 -17.01 1.66
CA VAL A 258 22.13 -15.63 1.61
C VAL A 258 21.36 -15.30 2.89
N LEU A 259 21.81 -14.29 3.64
CA LEU A 259 21.07 -13.81 4.82
C LEU A 259 19.86 -12.98 4.37
N ARG A 260 18.71 -13.25 4.96
CA ARG A 260 17.44 -12.59 4.64
C ARG A 260 16.70 -12.20 5.92
N ARG A 261 15.91 -11.14 5.84
CA ARG A 261 14.99 -10.75 6.91
C ARG A 261 13.79 -10.00 6.33
N LEU A 262 12.63 -10.25 6.91
CA LEU A 262 11.41 -9.49 6.63
C LEU A 262 11.12 -8.61 7.83
N ILE A 263 11.07 -7.29 7.65
CA ILE A 263 10.95 -6.32 8.75
C ILE A 263 9.78 -5.36 8.52
N ILE A 264 9.01 -5.08 9.57
CA ILE A 264 8.09 -3.94 9.59
C ILE A 264 8.88 -2.70 10.02
N GLU A 265 9.06 -1.76 9.09
CA GLU A 265 9.83 -0.55 9.32
C GLU A 265 9.05 0.47 10.15
N SER A 266 9.75 1.46 10.72
CA SER A 266 9.14 2.56 11.48
C SER A 266 8.19 3.43 10.64
N ASN A 267 8.27 3.37 9.31
CA ASN A 267 7.34 4.01 8.39
C ASN A 267 6.06 3.18 8.14
N GLY A 268 5.93 1.99 8.74
CA GLY A 268 4.81 1.06 8.60
C GLY A 268 4.92 0.07 7.43
N ASN A 269 5.88 0.23 6.53
CA ASN A 269 6.01 -0.68 5.40
C ASN A 269 6.67 -2.00 5.82
N LEU A 270 6.22 -3.10 5.20
CA LEU A 270 6.84 -4.41 5.34
C LEU A 270 7.85 -4.59 4.21
N ARG A 271 9.14 -4.76 4.54
CA ARG A 271 10.21 -4.93 3.56
C ARG A 271 10.99 -6.21 3.75
N LEU A 272 11.24 -6.89 2.63
CA LEU A 272 12.16 -8.01 2.55
C LEU A 272 13.54 -7.50 2.16
N TYR A 273 14.54 -7.79 2.98
CA TYR A 273 15.93 -7.48 2.72
C TYR A 273 16.75 -8.74 2.49
N ARG A 274 17.69 -8.63 1.56
CA ARG A 274 18.76 -9.59 1.32
C ARG A 274 20.10 -8.96 1.69
N TRP A 275 20.95 -9.69 2.38
CA TRP A 275 22.33 -9.27 2.57
C TRP A 275 23.12 -9.54 1.30
N ASP A 276 23.82 -8.52 0.81
CA ASP A 276 24.69 -8.62 -0.34
C ASP A 276 26.10 -8.14 0.04
N ASN A 277 27.09 -8.98 -0.29
CA ASN A 277 28.49 -8.73 0.03
C ASN A 277 29.19 -7.86 -1.02
N ASP A 278 28.58 -7.60 -2.17
CA ASP A 278 29.21 -6.85 -3.27
C ASP A 278 28.21 -5.99 -4.04
N VAL A 279 27.74 -4.93 -3.39
CA VAL A 279 26.94 -3.88 -4.05
C VAL A 279 27.84 -2.68 -4.29
N ASN A 280 28.35 -2.54 -5.51
CA ASN A 280 29.32 -1.50 -5.87
C ASN A 280 30.56 -1.51 -4.94
N GLY A 281 31.02 -2.69 -4.50
CA GLY A 281 32.15 -2.84 -3.59
C GLY A 281 31.84 -2.60 -2.11
N SER A 282 30.58 -2.43 -1.72
CA SER A 282 30.16 -2.35 -0.32
C SER A 282 29.26 -3.53 0.09
N ARG A 283 29.35 -3.93 1.36
CA ARG A 283 28.46 -4.93 1.96
C ARG A 283 27.28 -4.22 2.61
N GLN A 284 26.06 -4.53 2.18
CA GLN A 284 24.86 -3.86 2.69
C GLN A 284 23.60 -4.71 2.54
N TRP A 285 22.57 -4.32 3.29
CA TRP A 285 21.21 -4.83 3.10
C TRP A 285 20.59 -4.20 1.86
N VAL A 286 20.16 -5.04 0.91
CA VAL A 286 19.48 -4.64 -0.32
C VAL A 286 18.00 -4.96 -0.19
N PRO A 287 17.09 -3.99 -0.42
CA PRO A 287 15.66 -4.26 -0.45
C PRO A 287 15.30 -5.07 -1.70
N GLU A 288 14.61 -6.19 -1.51
CA GLU A 288 14.12 -7.01 -2.64
C GLU A 288 12.63 -6.83 -2.89
N TRP A 289 11.85 -6.58 -1.84
CA TRP A 289 10.41 -6.41 -1.94
C TRP A 289 9.87 -5.51 -0.83
N ALA A 290 8.77 -4.81 -1.14
CA ALA A 290 8.00 -4.02 -0.20
C ALA A 290 6.49 -4.29 -0.40
N ALA A 291 5.73 -4.40 0.68
CA ALA A 291 4.30 -4.66 0.62
C ALA A 291 3.51 -3.48 0.02
N VAL A 292 3.89 -2.25 0.39
CA VAL A 292 3.24 -1.03 -0.07
C VAL A 292 4.18 -0.27 -1.00
N SER A 293 3.75 -0.02 -2.24
CA SER A 293 4.57 0.68 -3.23
C SER A 293 4.52 2.20 -3.06
N ASN A 294 3.36 2.76 -2.75
CA ASN A 294 3.18 4.19 -2.50
C ASN A 294 3.17 4.45 -0.98
N PRO A 295 4.18 5.16 -0.43
CA PRO A 295 4.23 5.49 1.00
C PRO A 295 2.99 6.21 1.55
N CYS A 296 2.26 6.97 0.72
CA CYS A 296 1.03 7.65 1.15
C CYS A 296 -0.19 6.75 1.29
N ASP A 297 -0.08 5.47 0.88
CA ASP A 297 -1.09 4.46 1.16
C ASP A 297 -0.94 3.90 2.59
N ILE A 298 0.16 4.24 3.29
CA ILE A 298 0.40 3.82 4.67
C ILE A 298 -0.28 4.79 5.63
N ALA A 299 -1.32 4.30 6.31
CA ALA A 299 -2.04 5.08 7.31
C ALA A 299 -1.14 5.43 8.50
N GLY A 300 -1.21 6.65 9.01
CA GLY A 300 -0.46 7.12 10.17
C GLY A 300 0.85 7.86 9.84
N ILE A 301 1.30 7.82 8.58
CA ILE A 301 2.62 8.36 8.16
C ILE A 301 2.78 9.87 8.45
N CYS A 302 1.69 10.64 8.36
CA CYS A 302 1.69 12.09 8.59
C CYS A 302 0.94 12.55 9.84
N GLY A 303 0.40 11.64 10.66
CA GLY A 303 -0.46 11.98 11.80
C GLY A 303 -1.63 12.86 11.37
N ASN A 304 -1.79 14.04 11.99
CA ASN A 304 -2.85 15.01 11.65
C ASN A 304 -2.51 15.86 10.41
N GLY A 305 -1.80 15.28 9.44
CA GLY A 305 -1.35 15.93 8.22
C GLY A 305 -1.75 15.17 6.96
N ILE A 306 -1.43 15.72 5.81
CA ILE A 306 -1.67 15.16 4.48
C ILE A 306 -0.36 14.64 3.92
N CYS A 307 -0.34 13.39 3.50
CA CYS A 307 0.77 12.79 2.78
C CYS A 307 0.76 13.23 1.32
N ASN A 308 1.89 13.75 0.88
CA ASN A 308 2.18 14.08 -0.51
C ASN A 308 3.43 13.33 -0.93
N LEU A 309 3.49 12.86 -2.16
CA LEU A 309 4.73 12.30 -2.69
C LEU A 309 5.73 13.41 -3.01
N ASP A 310 7.01 13.14 -2.73
CA ASP A 310 8.09 13.99 -3.18
C ASP A 310 8.23 14.00 -4.71
N ARG A 311 9.08 14.88 -5.24
CA ARG A 311 9.29 14.98 -6.71
C ARG A 311 9.79 13.68 -7.34
N SER A 312 10.50 12.85 -6.58
CA SER A 312 10.97 11.53 -7.00
C SER A 312 9.89 10.45 -6.93
N LYS A 313 8.71 10.74 -6.36
CA LYS A 313 7.61 9.78 -6.12
C LYS A 313 8.02 8.60 -5.23
N THR A 314 9.12 8.72 -4.47
CA THR A 314 9.68 7.62 -3.66
C THR A 314 9.54 7.86 -2.16
N ASN A 315 9.45 9.12 -1.72
CA ASN A 315 9.30 9.44 -0.29
C ASN A 315 8.03 10.23 -0.03
N ALA A 316 7.45 10.00 1.15
CA ALA A 316 6.35 10.78 1.68
C ALA A 316 6.85 12.12 2.26
N SER A 317 6.09 13.19 1.99
CA SER A 317 6.22 14.51 2.59
C SER A 317 4.90 14.93 3.21
N CYS A 318 4.95 15.45 4.45
CA CYS A 318 3.75 15.78 5.21
C CYS A 318 3.40 17.28 5.18
N THR A 319 2.18 17.60 4.79
CA THR A 319 1.62 18.95 4.89
C THR A 319 0.65 19.00 6.06
N CYS A 320 0.92 19.82 7.06
CA CYS A 320 0.10 19.88 8.26
C CYS A 320 -1.25 20.55 8.02
N LEU A 321 -2.30 19.96 8.59
CA LEU A 321 -3.64 20.53 8.51
C LEU A 321 -3.72 21.86 9.28
N PRO A 322 -4.64 22.76 8.90
CA PRO A 322 -4.88 23.99 9.64
C PRO A 322 -5.09 23.73 11.14
N GLY A 323 -4.32 24.42 12.00
CA GLY A 323 -4.39 24.23 13.46
C GLY A 323 -3.44 23.17 14.02
N THR A 324 -2.67 22.48 13.18
CA THR A 324 -1.65 21.50 13.58
C THR A 324 -0.24 22.03 13.30
N SER A 325 0.77 21.45 13.95
CA SER A 325 2.17 21.86 13.80
C SER A 325 3.07 20.68 13.47
N LYS A 326 4.16 20.97 12.73
CA LYS A 326 5.21 19.98 12.45
C LYS A 326 5.94 19.64 13.75
N VAL A 327 6.11 18.35 14.00
CA VAL A 327 6.93 17.81 15.08
C VAL A 327 8.02 16.95 14.45
N GLY A 328 9.26 17.12 14.92
CA GLY A 328 10.38 16.32 14.45
C GLY A 328 10.22 14.86 14.86
N GLY A 329 10.34 13.95 13.90
CA GLY A 329 10.41 12.51 14.09
C GLY A 329 11.83 11.97 14.04
N ALA A 330 11.99 10.68 14.36
CA ALA A 330 13.27 9.99 14.26
C ALA A 330 13.76 9.96 12.79
N GLY A 331 15.08 10.08 12.59
CA GLY A 331 15.70 9.98 11.26
C GLY A 331 15.43 11.15 10.31
N GLY A 332 15.00 12.31 10.82
CA GLY A 332 14.74 13.51 9.98
C GLY A 332 13.36 13.53 9.30
N SER A 333 12.52 12.53 9.56
CA SER A 333 11.09 12.58 9.21
C SER A 333 10.35 13.60 10.09
N TYR A 334 9.25 14.16 9.61
CA TYR A 334 8.39 15.03 10.43
C TYR A 334 6.93 14.66 10.21
N TYR A 335 6.17 14.62 11.30
CA TYR A 335 4.73 14.37 11.28
C TYR A 335 4.00 15.57 11.86
N CYS A 336 2.68 15.59 11.68
CA CYS A 336 1.85 16.68 12.18
C CYS A 336 1.12 16.21 13.44
N SER A 337 1.20 17.01 14.51
CA SER A 337 0.46 16.75 15.74
C SER A 337 -0.51 17.89 16.03
N GLN A 338 -1.56 17.57 16.80
CA GLN A 338 -2.46 18.60 17.30
C GLN A 338 -1.70 19.59 18.18
N ASN A 339 -2.00 20.88 18.00
CA ASN A 339 -1.62 21.90 18.94
C ASN A 339 -2.80 22.07 19.92
N SER A 340 -2.62 21.67 21.19
CA SER A 340 -3.64 21.76 22.25
C SER A 340 -4.25 23.17 22.42
N SER A 341 -3.56 24.19 21.91
CA SER A 341 -3.99 25.59 21.89
C SER A 341 -5.14 25.88 20.91
N LEU A 342 -5.39 25.05 19.88
CA LEU A 342 -6.15 25.45 18.68
C LEU A 342 -7.45 24.67 18.40
N THR A 343 -7.68 23.54 19.05
CA THR A 343 -8.92 22.76 19.00
C THR A 343 -9.47 22.58 20.42
N GLY A 344 -10.70 23.03 20.67
CA GLY A 344 -11.38 22.80 21.95
C GLY A 344 -12.77 22.25 21.69
N LYS A 345 -13.22 21.36 22.57
CA LYS A 345 -14.62 20.94 22.59
C LYS A 345 -15.48 22.13 23.01
N CYS A 346 -16.61 22.33 22.35
CA CYS A 346 -17.56 23.39 22.70
C CYS A 346 -18.05 23.22 24.15
N ASP A 347 -18.20 24.32 24.91
CA ASP A 347 -18.83 24.27 26.24
C ASP A 347 -20.35 24.21 26.10
N SER A 348 -20.97 23.05 26.39
CA SER A 348 -22.38 22.74 26.13
C SER A 348 -23.42 23.70 26.74
N ARG A 349 -23.00 24.63 27.61
CA ARG A 349 -23.87 25.55 28.33
C ARG A 349 -24.39 26.76 27.54
N ASN A 350 -23.87 27.08 26.33
CA ASN A 350 -24.33 28.25 25.55
C ASN A 350 -24.23 28.08 24.02
N ARG A 351 -25.27 27.50 23.37
CA ARG A 351 -25.30 27.26 21.91
C ARG A 351 -25.15 28.50 21.02
N ASN A 352 -25.59 29.68 21.46
CA ASN A 352 -25.62 30.88 20.62
C ASN A 352 -24.28 31.66 20.56
N TYR A 353 -23.33 31.36 21.45
CA TYR A 353 -22.00 32.03 21.50
C TYR A 353 -20.88 31.18 20.90
N GLN A 354 -21.20 29.96 20.42
CA GLN A 354 -20.22 28.95 20.00
C GLN A 354 -19.83 29.05 18.52
N THR A 355 -20.75 29.44 17.64
CA THR A 355 -20.51 29.53 16.18
C THR A 355 -19.53 30.64 15.80
N SER A 356 -19.31 31.63 16.68
CA SER A 356 -18.33 32.71 16.48
C SER A 356 -16.90 32.33 16.91
N GLN A 357 -16.73 31.25 17.69
CA GLN A 357 -15.42 30.82 18.20
C GLN A 357 -14.69 29.87 17.27
N PHE A 358 -15.40 29.20 16.36
CA PHE A 358 -14.85 28.24 15.43
C PHE A 358 -15.16 28.63 14.00
N LYS A 359 -14.28 28.27 13.09
CA LYS A 359 -14.47 28.41 11.64
C LYS A 359 -14.05 27.12 10.95
N ILE A 360 -14.56 26.93 9.74
CA ILE A 360 -14.14 25.84 8.86
C ILE A 360 -12.98 26.32 7.99
N ALA A 361 -11.87 25.58 8.04
CA ALA A 361 -10.80 25.67 7.07
C ALA A 361 -11.02 24.60 6.00
N THR A 362 -11.10 25.00 4.73
CA THR A 362 -11.31 24.07 3.61
C THR A 362 -9.96 23.63 3.04
N VAL A 363 -9.80 22.33 2.85
CA VAL A 363 -8.67 21.72 2.17
C VAL A 363 -9.21 20.92 0.99
N GLN A 364 -8.94 21.41 -0.21
CA GLN A 364 -9.43 20.80 -1.45
C GLN A 364 -8.60 19.57 -1.82
N GLN A 365 -9.18 18.69 -2.64
CA GLN A 365 -8.51 17.53 -3.22
C GLN A 365 -7.88 16.64 -2.14
N THR A 366 -8.59 16.44 -1.04
CA THR A 366 -8.06 15.73 0.13
C THR A 366 -9.11 14.82 0.70
N ASN A 367 -8.71 13.57 0.92
CA ASN A 367 -9.46 12.58 1.68
C ASN A 367 -8.64 12.17 2.91
N TYR A 368 -9.24 11.37 3.77
CA TYR A 368 -8.68 11.07 5.08
C TYR A 368 -8.86 9.60 5.43
N TYR A 369 -7.83 8.96 5.98
CA TYR A 369 -7.99 7.64 6.58
C TYR A 369 -8.68 7.78 7.92
N PHE A 370 -9.75 7.01 8.16
CA PHE A 370 -10.46 7.06 9.43
C PHE A 370 -11.04 5.70 9.80
N SER A 371 -11.10 5.44 11.10
CA SER A 371 -11.74 4.24 11.64
C SER A 371 -13.24 4.49 11.81
N TYR A 372 -14.05 3.43 11.74
CA TYR A 372 -15.49 3.50 12.02
C TYR A 372 -15.79 4.17 13.37
N TYR A 373 -14.95 3.95 14.39
CA TYR A 373 -15.11 4.55 15.71
C TYR A 373 -14.93 6.07 15.75
N SER A 374 -14.27 6.66 14.75
CA SER A 374 -14.07 8.11 14.63
C SER A 374 -15.23 8.82 13.91
N VAL A 375 -16.19 8.06 13.36
CA VAL A 375 -17.36 8.61 12.69
C VAL A 375 -18.41 9.03 13.72
N VAL A 376 -18.86 10.28 13.61
CA VAL A 376 -19.99 10.83 14.37
C VAL A 376 -21.28 10.65 13.58
N ALA A 377 -21.24 10.98 12.29
CA ALA A 377 -22.38 10.90 11.40
C ALA A 377 -21.93 10.68 9.94
N ASN A 378 -22.83 10.13 9.13
CA ASN A 378 -22.66 9.96 7.70
C ASN A 378 -23.93 10.43 6.98
N TYR A 379 -23.78 11.31 5.99
CA TYR A 379 -24.87 11.80 5.16
C TYR A 379 -24.62 11.43 3.69
N SER A 380 -25.62 10.82 3.05
CA SER A 380 -25.58 10.43 1.64
C SER A 380 -26.35 11.37 0.71
N ASP A 381 -27.03 12.36 1.26
CA ASP A 381 -28.00 13.23 0.57
C ASP A 381 -27.73 14.72 0.83
N ILE A 382 -26.47 15.08 1.04
CA ILE A 382 -26.11 16.46 1.36
C ILE A 382 -26.24 17.36 0.11
N PRO A 383 -26.97 18.49 0.20
CA PRO A 383 -27.39 19.24 -0.99
C PRO A 383 -26.27 20.07 -1.63
N THR A 384 -25.26 20.46 -0.84
CA THR A 384 -24.09 21.20 -1.34
C THR A 384 -22.83 20.78 -0.60
N VAL A 385 -21.68 20.92 -1.27
CA VAL A 385 -20.34 20.65 -0.72
C VAL A 385 -20.10 21.39 0.61
N SER A 386 -20.49 22.67 0.67
CA SER A 386 -20.31 23.52 1.86
C SER A 386 -21.12 23.07 3.08
N LYS A 387 -22.28 22.43 2.87
CA LYS A 387 -23.14 21.97 3.96
C LYS A 387 -22.47 20.87 4.79
N CYS A 388 -21.52 20.13 4.21
CA CYS A 388 -20.74 19.14 4.95
C CYS A 388 -19.84 19.80 6.01
N GLY A 389 -19.22 20.94 5.66
CA GLY A 389 -18.49 21.77 6.61
C GLY A 389 -19.40 22.38 7.67
N ASP A 390 -20.56 22.92 7.28
CA ASP A 390 -21.56 23.49 8.21
C ASP A 390 -22.02 22.47 9.25
N ALA A 391 -22.26 21.22 8.83
CA ALA A 391 -22.67 20.13 9.71
C ALA A 391 -21.61 19.89 10.81
N CYS A 392 -20.33 19.81 10.44
CA CYS A 392 -19.25 19.70 11.41
C CYS A 392 -19.12 20.93 12.33
N LEU A 393 -19.34 22.14 11.79
CA LEU A 393 -19.30 23.35 12.58
C LEU A 393 -20.37 23.34 13.68
N SER A 394 -21.55 22.81 13.38
CA SER A 394 -22.66 22.69 14.32
C SER A 394 -22.51 21.59 15.36
N ASP A 395 -21.71 20.56 15.09
CA ASP A 395 -21.48 19.43 15.98
C ASP A 395 -20.30 19.68 16.93
N CYS A 396 -20.48 19.46 18.24
CA CYS A 396 -19.48 19.79 19.25
C CYS A 396 -18.34 18.77 19.37
N ASP A 397 -18.58 17.53 18.93
CA ASP A 397 -17.60 16.46 18.93
C ASP A 397 -16.84 16.41 17.61
N CYS A 398 -17.37 17.01 16.55
CA CYS A 398 -16.69 17.08 15.26
C CYS A 398 -15.40 17.90 15.30
N VAL A 399 -14.32 17.33 14.76
CA VAL A 399 -13.05 18.00 14.47
C VAL A 399 -12.86 18.26 12.96
N ALA A 400 -13.46 17.43 12.10
CA ALA A 400 -13.44 17.62 10.66
C ALA A 400 -14.56 16.87 9.95
N SER A 401 -14.85 17.25 8.71
CA SER A 401 -15.73 16.48 7.82
C SER A 401 -15.13 16.30 6.44
N VAL A 402 -15.46 15.18 5.78
CA VAL A 402 -15.00 14.85 4.44
C VAL A 402 -16.20 14.74 3.52
N TYR A 403 -16.22 15.55 2.48
CA TYR A 403 -17.18 15.46 1.38
C TYR A 403 -16.52 14.81 0.17
N GLY A 404 -17.20 13.91 -0.51
CA GLY A 404 -16.76 13.36 -1.78
C GLY A 404 -17.91 12.81 -2.61
N LEU A 405 -17.59 12.26 -3.77
CA LEU A 405 -18.55 11.62 -4.68
C LEU A 405 -18.17 10.15 -4.89
N ASP A 406 -19.13 9.26 -4.65
CA ASP A 406 -19.03 7.83 -4.95
C ASP A 406 -20.09 7.49 -6.01
N ASP A 407 -19.67 7.11 -7.22
CA ASP A 407 -20.57 6.88 -8.37
C ASP A 407 -21.60 8.00 -8.56
N GLU A 408 -21.14 9.27 -8.56
CA GLU A 408 -21.95 10.50 -8.62
C GLU A 408 -22.87 10.76 -7.42
N LYS A 409 -22.87 9.90 -6.40
CA LYS A 409 -23.62 10.12 -5.15
C LYS A 409 -22.75 10.84 -4.13
N PRO A 410 -23.22 11.95 -3.55
CA PRO A 410 -22.46 12.64 -2.53
C PRO A 410 -22.42 11.83 -1.24
N TYR A 411 -21.25 11.79 -0.61
CA TYR A 411 -21.12 11.37 0.78
C TYR A 411 -20.52 12.50 1.60
N CYS A 412 -20.88 12.54 2.89
CA CYS A 412 -20.33 13.46 3.86
C CYS A 412 -20.13 12.73 5.19
N TRP A 413 -18.87 12.53 5.57
CA TRP A 413 -18.48 11.93 6.84
C TRP A 413 -18.16 13.03 7.84
N ILE A 414 -18.74 12.95 9.04
CA ILE A 414 -18.44 13.83 10.17
C ILE A 414 -17.55 13.06 11.13
N LEU A 415 -16.36 13.59 11.42
CA LEU A 415 -15.30 12.89 12.16
C LEU A 415 -15.00 13.60 13.49
N LYS A 416 -14.86 12.84 14.57
CA LYS A 416 -14.45 13.34 15.90
C LYS A 416 -12.94 13.25 16.16
N SER A 417 -12.18 12.61 15.27
CA SER A 417 -10.72 12.55 15.34
C SER A 417 -10.08 12.45 13.95
N LEU A 418 -8.79 12.79 13.85
CA LEU A 418 -8.00 12.82 12.62
C LEU A 418 -6.63 12.21 12.90
N ASP A 419 -6.61 10.90 13.15
CA ASP A 419 -5.43 10.27 13.76
C ASP A 419 -4.62 9.40 12.79
N TYR A 420 -5.14 9.14 11.58
CA TYR A 420 -4.56 8.20 10.61
C TYR A 420 -3.96 8.85 9.36
N GLY A 421 -3.96 10.18 9.24
CA GLY A 421 -3.40 10.87 8.07
C GLY A 421 -4.34 11.00 6.89
N GLY A 422 -4.14 12.09 6.15
CA GLY A 422 -4.84 12.37 4.90
C GLY A 422 -3.98 12.07 3.68
N PHE A 423 -4.62 11.97 2.54
CA PHE A 423 -3.99 11.77 1.23
C PHE A 423 -4.69 12.62 0.17
N GLU A 424 -3.97 12.87 -0.91
CA GLU A 424 -4.50 13.62 -2.05
C GLU A 424 -5.57 12.80 -2.79
N ASP A 425 -6.76 13.37 -2.90
CA ASP A 425 -7.89 12.76 -3.59
C ASP A 425 -8.67 13.86 -4.33
N PRO A 426 -8.52 13.97 -5.67
CA PRO A 426 -9.14 15.02 -6.46
C PRO A 426 -10.68 15.10 -6.32
N GLY A 427 -11.34 13.99 -5.98
CA GLY A 427 -12.79 13.91 -5.83
C GLY A 427 -13.32 14.35 -4.46
N SER A 428 -12.45 14.56 -3.48
CA SER A 428 -12.82 14.83 -2.10
C SER A 428 -12.41 16.22 -1.61
N THR A 429 -13.13 16.72 -0.61
CA THR A 429 -12.84 17.97 0.09
C THR A 429 -12.94 17.75 1.59
N LEU A 430 -11.86 18.09 2.29
CA LEU A 430 -11.76 18.03 3.75
C LEU A 430 -12.08 19.40 4.36
N PHE A 431 -12.91 19.41 5.38
CA PHE A 431 -13.28 20.60 6.16
C PHE A 431 -12.78 20.43 7.59
N VAL A 432 -11.78 21.21 7.98
CA VAL A 432 -11.18 21.14 9.33
C VAL A 432 -11.77 22.23 10.21
N LYS A 433 -12.26 21.85 11.39
CA LYS A 433 -12.79 22.80 12.39
C LYS A 433 -11.65 23.39 13.21
N VAL A 434 -11.45 24.70 13.13
CA VAL A 434 -10.38 25.42 13.82
C VAL A 434 -10.91 26.60 14.62
N ARG A 435 -10.22 27.02 15.67
CA ARG A 435 -10.57 28.26 16.40
C ARG A 435 -10.45 29.49 15.49
N ALA A 436 -11.39 30.42 15.64
CA ALA A 436 -11.33 31.74 15.03
C ALA A 436 -10.46 32.66 15.89
N ASN A 437 -9.42 33.28 15.31
CA ASN A 437 -8.64 34.30 16.00
C ASN A 437 -9.50 35.55 16.18
N VAL A 438 -9.95 35.83 17.41
CA VAL A 438 -10.63 37.08 17.75
C VAL A 438 -9.57 38.17 17.92
N SER A 439 -9.30 38.94 16.88
CA SER A 439 -8.71 40.26 17.05
C SER A 439 -9.76 41.18 17.68
N LEU A 440 -9.59 41.50 18.96
CA LEU A 440 -10.32 42.56 19.65
C LEU A 440 -9.96 43.90 18.98
N GLY A 441 -10.73 44.27 17.95
CA GLY A 441 -10.67 45.59 17.35
C GLY A 441 -11.20 46.62 18.34
N GLY A 442 -10.29 47.34 18.99
CA GLY A 442 -10.60 48.57 19.68
C GLY A 442 -11.21 49.55 18.68
N GLY A 443 -12.43 50.00 18.98
CA GLY A 443 -13.07 51.06 18.22
C GLY A 443 -12.32 52.36 18.43
N ASP A 444 -11.88 52.97 17.34
CA ASP A 444 -11.59 54.40 17.32
C ASP A 444 -12.76 55.11 16.62
N GLN A 445 -13.43 55.95 17.39
CA GLN A 445 -14.45 56.85 16.89
C GLN A 445 -13.76 58.12 16.38
N THR A 446 -13.89 58.41 15.09
CA THR A 446 -13.79 59.79 14.63
C THR A 446 -15.04 60.14 13.82
N ARG A 447 -15.94 60.86 14.51
CA ARG A 447 -17.01 61.66 13.91
C ARG A 447 -16.39 62.81 13.12
N GLY A 448 -16.90 63.03 11.92
CA GLY A 448 -16.68 64.26 11.16
C GLY A 448 -17.82 64.47 10.17
N SER A 449 -18.83 65.24 10.58
CA SER A 449 -19.90 65.74 9.72
C SER A 449 -19.40 66.94 8.91
N GLY A 450 -19.84 67.07 7.66
CA GLY A 450 -19.68 68.29 6.86
C GLY A 450 -20.49 68.22 5.56
N GLU A 451 -21.57 69.01 5.52
CA GLU A 451 -22.38 69.30 4.33
C GLU A 451 -21.60 70.13 3.28
N GLY A 452 -21.96 69.99 2.01
CA GLY A 452 -21.51 70.87 0.93
C GLY A 452 -22.04 70.49 -0.45
N SER A 453 -23.05 71.24 -0.90
CA SER A 453 -23.76 71.19 -2.19
C SER A 453 -22.88 71.56 -3.41
N GLY A 454 -23.19 71.01 -4.61
CA GLY A 454 -22.69 71.56 -5.88
C GLY A 454 -22.80 70.66 -7.12
N ASN A 455 -23.67 71.04 -8.06
CA ASN A 455 -24.05 70.42 -9.34
C ASN A 455 -22.92 70.09 -10.35
N GLY A 456 -23.24 69.18 -11.28
CA GLY A 456 -23.01 69.44 -12.72
C GLY A 456 -22.28 68.38 -13.53
N HIS A 457 -23.05 67.58 -14.29
CA HIS A 457 -22.75 66.93 -15.58
C HIS A 457 -21.32 66.48 -15.93
N GLU A 458 -21.14 65.16 -16.09
CA GLU A 458 -20.72 64.55 -17.37
C GLU A 458 -21.03 63.03 -17.36
N LYS A 459 -22.07 62.63 -18.12
CA LYS A 459 -22.31 61.24 -18.51
C LYS A 459 -22.09 61.18 -20.01
N ILE A 460 -21.15 60.37 -20.49
CA ILE A 460 -21.19 59.58 -21.75
C ILE A 460 -19.95 58.68 -21.73
N LEU A 461 -20.13 57.40 -21.38
CA LEU A 461 -19.25 56.26 -21.74
C LEU A 461 -19.67 54.91 -21.14
N VAL A 462 -20.72 54.87 -20.30
CA VAL A 462 -21.16 53.60 -19.67
C VAL A 462 -22.14 52.80 -20.55
N LEU A 463 -22.92 53.45 -21.42
CA LEU A 463 -23.90 52.75 -22.26
C LEU A 463 -23.32 51.72 -23.26
N PRO A 464 -22.22 51.99 -23.99
CA PRO A 464 -21.71 51.01 -24.96
C PRO A 464 -21.05 49.79 -24.30
N ILE A 465 -20.52 49.93 -23.08
CA ILE A 465 -19.89 48.83 -22.33
C ILE A 465 -20.96 47.88 -21.79
N VAL A 466 -22.07 48.39 -21.28
CA VAL A 466 -23.17 47.55 -20.78
C VAL A 466 -23.86 46.79 -21.92
N LEU A 467 -24.04 47.44 -23.09
CA LEU A 467 -24.63 46.79 -24.26
C LEU A 467 -23.71 45.72 -24.88
N SER A 468 -22.40 45.96 -24.94
CA SER A 468 -21.43 44.97 -25.44
C SER A 468 -21.29 43.77 -24.49
N MET A 469 -21.28 43.99 -23.18
CA MET A 469 -21.26 42.92 -22.19
C MET A 469 -22.54 42.09 -22.21
N GLY A 470 -23.71 42.73 -22.39
CA GLY A 470 -24.97 42.01 -22.55
C GLY A 470 -25.01 41.11 -23.79
N PHE A 471 -24.44 41.59 -24.90
CA PHE A 471 -24.35 40.81 -26.15
C PHE A 471 -23.39 39.62 -26.02
N LEU A 472 -22.23 39.81 -25.37
CA LEU A 472 -21.28 38.73 -25.09
C LEU A 472 -21.85 37.66 -24.16
N ILE A 473 -22.56 38.06 -23.10
CA ILE A 473 -23.24 37.13 -22.19
C ILE A 473 -24.35 36.38 -22.93
N GLY A 474 -25.13 37.06 -23.78
CA GLY A 474 -26.15 36.43 -24.61
C GLY A 474 -25.59 35.38 -25.57
N LEU A 475 -24.46 35.68 -26.23
CA LEU A 475 -23.75 34.74 -27.10
C LEU A 475 -23.20 33.54 -26.32
N LEU A 476 -22.65 33.76 -25.13
CA LEU A 476 -22.14 32.69 -24.27
C LEU A 476 -23.29 31.77 -23.82
N CYS A 477 -24.42 32.35 -23.41
CA CYS A 477 -25.61 31.59 -23.04
C CYS A 477 -26.19 30.80 -24.22
N LEU A 478 -26.20 31.37 -25.44
CA LEU A 478 -26.62 30.68 -26.67
C LEU A 478 -25.66 29.54 -27.03
N LEU A 479 -24.36 29.74 -26.90
CA LEU A 479 -23.34 28.70 -27.10
C LEU A 479 -23.49 27.58 -26.07
N LEU A 480 -23.67 27.91 -24.78
CA LEU A 480 -23.90 26.91 -23.73
C LEU A 480 -25.21 26.18 -23.96
N TYR A 481 -26.28 26.88 -24.33
CA TYR A 481 -27.55 26.27 -24.71
C TYR A 481 -27.40 25.33 -25.90
N TYR A 482 -26.69 25.74 -26.96
CA TYR A 482 -26.45 24.92 -28.13
C TYR A 482 -25.58 23.70 -27.80
N ASN A 483 -24.54 23.85 -26.98
CA ASN A 483 -23.68 22.75 -26.55
C ASN A 483 -24.42 21.76 -25.64
N VAL A 484 -25.24 22.24 -24.70
CA VAL A 484 -26.08 21.39 -23.85
C VAL A 484 -27.17 20.72 -24.68
N HIS A 485 -27.81 21.42 -25.61
CA HIS A 485 -28.82 20.87 -26.50
C HIS A 485 -28.21 19.82 -27.44
N ARG A 486 -27.04 20.10 -28.03
CA ARG A 486 -26.29 19.15 -28.85
C ARG A 486 -25.88 17.92 -28.05
N ARG A 487 -25.38 18.07 -26.82
CA ARG A 487 -25.05 16.95 -25.92
C ARG A 487 -26.29 16.13 -25.55
N ARG A 488 -27.43 16.77 -25.26
CA ARG A 488 -28.70 16.08 -24.99
C ARG A 488 -29.24 15.36 -26.23
N HIS A 489 -29.07 15.94 -27.42
CA HIS A 489 -29.49 15.32 -28.68
C HIS A 489 -28.59 14.13 -29.06
N LEU A 490 -27.27 14.23 -28.79
CA LEU A 490 -26.34 13.12 -28.93
C LEU A 490 -26.66 11.99 -27.95
N LYS A 491 -26.97 12.33 -26.68
CA LYS A 491 -27.37 11.36 -25.66
C LYS A 491 -28.68 10.65 -26.02
N LYS A 492 -29.68 11.38 -26.54
CA LYS A 492 -30.93 10.80 -27.04
C LYS A 492 -30.76 9.95 -28.32
N ALA A 493 -29.83 10.31 -29.20
CA ALA A 493 -29.49 9.49 -30.38
C ALA A 493 -28.72 8.21 -30.00
N MET A 494 -27.93 8.26 -28.92
CA MET A 494 -27.26 7.10 -28.34
C MET A 494 -28.24 6.19 -27.59
N GLU A 495 -29.26 6.75 -26.94
CA GLU A 495 -30.33 5.98 -26.27
C GLU A 495 -31.31 5.35 -27.27
N SER A 496 -31.56 5.95 -28.44
CA SER A 496 -32.50 5.39 -29.44
C SER A 496 -31.88 4.37 -30.40
N SER A 497 -30.58 4.09 -30.32
CA SER A 497 -29.88 3.09 -31.13
C SER A 497 -29.63 1.77 -30.39
N LEU A 498 -30.06 1.65 -29.12
CA LEU A 498 -29.79 0.50 -28.24
C LEU A 498 -30.87 -0.58 -28.30
N ILE A 499 -31.13 -1.11 -29.50
CA ILE A 499 -31.77 -2.42 -29.66
C ILE A 499 -30.87 -3.28 -30.55
N PHE A 500 -29.78 -3.80 -29.98
CA PHE A 500 -29.05 -4.92 -30.59
C PHE A 500 -28.30 -5.72 -29.53
N GLU A 501 -28.36 -7.05 -29.64
CA GLU A 501 -27.61 -8.03 -28.86
C GLU A 501 -26.10 -7.73 -28.91
N GLY A 502 -25.47 -7.52 -27.75
CA GLY A 502 -24.02 -7.35 -27.62
C GLY A 502 -23.49 -5.96 -27.23
N ALA A 503 -24.34 -5.03 -26.79
CA ALA A 503 -23.88 -3.73 -26.29
C ALA A 503 -23.09 -3.85 -24.96
N LEU A 504 -21.92 -3.18 -24.89
CA LEU A 504 -21.05 -3.14 -23.72
C LEU A 504 -21.75 -2.44 -22.55
N MET A 505 -21.90 -3.15 -21.43
CA MET A 505 -22.43 -2.60 -20.18
C MET A 505 -21.27 -2.18 -19.27
N ASN A 506 -21.32 -0.96 -18.75
CA ASN A 506 -20.40 -0.55 -17.68
C ASN A 506 -20.95 -1.02 -16.33
N PHE A 507 -20.10 -1.65 -15.54
CA PHE A 507 -20.41 -2.08 -14.16
C PHE A 507 -19.45 -1.37 -13.21
N SER A 508 -19.95 -0.76 -12.14
CA SER A 508 -19.08 -0.29 -11.07
C SER A 508 -18.52 -1.47 -10.28
N TYR A 509 -17.44 -1.27 -9.53
CA TYR A 509 -16.86 -2.34 -8.70
C TYR A 509 -17.89 -2.89 -7.70
N ARG A 510 -18.75 -2.03 -7.15
CA ARG A 510 -19.83 -2.42 -6.27
C ARG A 510 -20.93 -3.22 -6.98
N ASP A 511 -21.25 -2.87 -8.23
CA ASP A 511 -22.16 -3.67 -9.05
C ASP A 511 -21.58 -5.07 -9.29
N LEU A 512 -20.29 -5.16 -9.56
CA LEU A 512 -19.60 -6.45 -9.69
C LEU A 512 -19.60 -7.22 -8.37
N GLN A 513 -19.39 -6.56 -7.22
CA GLN A 513 -19.52 -7.19 -5.90
C GLN A 513 -20.93 -7.72 -5.68
N LEU A 514 -21.98 -6.93 -5.91
CA LEU A 514 -23.36 -7.36 -5.71
C LEU A 514 -23.71 -8.55 -6.61
N ARG A 515 -23.31 -8.49 -7.88
CA ARG A 515 -23.61 -9.53 -8.89
C ARG A 515 -22.81 -10.81 -8.67
N THR A 516 -21.68 -10.75 -8.00
CA THR A 516 -20.82 -11.92 -7.67
C THR A 516 -20.97 -12.36 -6.21
N LEU A 517 -21.93 -11.80 -5.47
CA LEU A 517 -22.08 -12.03 -4.02
C LEU A 517 -20.75 -11.80 -3.28
N ASN A 518 -20.21 -10.61 -3.46
CA ASN A 518 -18.90 -10.14 -2.98
C ASN A 518 -17.74 -11.05 -3.42
N PHE A 519 -17.71 -11.44 -4.69
CA PHE A 519 -16.71 -12.33 -5.28
C PHE A 519 -16.59 -13.67 -4.54
N SER A 520 -17.71 -14.22 -4.07
CA SER A 520 -17.73 -15.42 -3.23
C SER A 520 -17.35 -16.71 -3.95
N GLN A 521 -17.73 -16.84 -5.23
CA GLN A 521 -17.55 -18.09 -5.99
C GLN A 521 -16.47 -17.93 -7.06
N LEU A 522 -15.25 -18.40 -6.75
CA LEU A 522 -14.14 -18.45 -7.69
C LEU A 522 -14.38 -19.52 -8.77
N LEU A 523 -14.22 -19.15 -10.03
CA LEU A 523 -14.24 -20.03 -11.20
C LEU A 523 -12.82 -20.44 -11.65
N GLY A 524 -11.81 -19.59 -11.39
CA GLY A 524 -10.41 -19.90 -11.66
C GLY A 524 -9.49 -18.70 -11.40
N SER A 525 -8.19 -18.94 -11.23
CA SER A 525 -7.17 -17.90 -10.99
C SER A 525 -5.97 -18.05 -11.93
N GLY A 526 -5.32 -16.94 -12.27
CA GLY A 526 -4.13 -16.91 -13.13
C GLY A 526 -3.25 -15.68 -12.87
N GLY A 527 -2.17 -15.51 -13.64
CA GLY A 527 -1.15 -14.47 -13.42
C GLY A 527 -1.63 -13.01 -13.47
N PHE A 528 -2.83 -12.76 -14.01
CA PHE A 528 -3.44 -11.44 -14.16
C PHE A 528 -4.71 -11.27 -13.30
N GLY A 529 -4.94 -12.16 -12.34
CA GLY A 529 -6.02 -12.06 -11.36
C GLY A 529 -7.06 -13.18 -11.42
N SER A 530 -8.09 -13.03 -10.60
CA SER A 530 -9.05 -14.07 -10.24
C SER A 530 -10.40 -13.90 -10.95
N VAL A 531 -11.00 -14.98 -11.44
CA VAL A 531 -12.29 -14.99 -12.17
C VAL A 531 -13.39 -15.55 -11.28
N TYR A 532 -14.46 -14.80 -11.07
CA TYR A 532 -15.57 -15.14 -10.19
C TYR A 532 -16.88 -15.32 -10.96
N LYS A 533 -17.77 -16.15 -10.45
CA LYS A 533 -19.13 -16.29 -10.99
C LYS A 533 -20.00 -15.14 -10.52
N GLY A 534 -20.76 -14.55 -11.43
CA GLY A 534 -21.81 -13.59 -11.11
C GLY A 534 -23.09 -13.82 -11.90
N SER A 535 -24.13 -13.07 -11.54
CA SER A 535 -25.42 -13.03 -12.23
C SER A 535 -25.84 -11.58 -12.47
N LEU A 536 -26.27 -11.28 -13.69
CA LEU A 536 -26.90 -10.00 -14.00
C LEU A 536 -28.35 -9.97 -13.49
N GLY A 537 -28.97 -8.78 -13.44
CA GLY A 537 -30.34 -8.59 -12.94
C GLY A 537 -31.44 -9.26 -13.77
N ASP A 538 -31.14 -9.68 -14.99
CA ASP A 538 -32.00 -10.47 -15.87
C ASP A 538 -31.80 -11.99 -15.72
N GLY A 539 -30.89 -12.43 -14.83
CA GLY A 539 -30.54 -13.84 -14.61
C GLY A 539 -29.42 -14.36 -15.50
N THR A 540 -28.84 -13.54 -16.38
CA THR A 540 -27.72 -13.94 -17.23
C THR A 540 -26.48 -14.21 -16.37
N LEU A 541 -25.92 -15.42 -16.49
CA LEU A 541 -24.69 -15.80 -15.79
C LEU A 541 -23.47 -15.16 -16.46
N VAL A 542 -22.58 -14.59 -15.64
CA VAL A 542 -21.37 -13.91 -16.09
C VAL A 542 -20.14 -14.41 -15.33
N ALA A 543 -18.98 -14.31 -15.97
CA ALA A 543 -17.68 -14.50 -15.34
C ALA A 543 -17.01 -13.14 -15.18
N VAL A 544 -16.67 -12.77 -13.95
CA VAL A 544 -16.09 -11.47 -13.60
C VAL A 544 -14.63 -11.65 -13.24
N LYS A 545 -13.72 -11.13 -14.07
CA LYS A 545 -12.27 -11.17 -13.82
C LYS A 545 -11.83 -9.94 -13.03
N LYS A 546 -11.41 -10.15 -11.78
CA LYS A 546 -10.79 -9.15 -10.91
C LYS A 546 -9.29 -9.13 -11.19
N LEU A 547 -8.73 -7.97 -11.50
CA LEU A 547 -7.29 -7.81 -11.75
C LEU A 547 -6.57 -7.54 -10.42
N ASP A 548 -5.66 -8.43 -10.04
CA ASP A 548 -4.98 -8.40 -8.74
C ASP A 548 -3.58 -7.74 -8.79
N ARG A 549 -3.07 -7.36 -9.97
CA ARG A 549 -1.74 -6.76 -10.17
C ARG A 549 -1.79 -5.59 -11.16
N VAL A 550 -1.35 -4.40 -10.74
CA VAL A 550 -0.88 -3.36 -11.66
C VAL A 550 0.60 -3.68 -11.93
N LEU A 551 0.96 -3.95 -13.19
CA LEU A 551 2.35 -4.24 -13.57
C LEU A 551 3.26 -3.07 -13.16
N PRO A 552 4.45 -3.33 -12.56
CA PRO A 552 5.44 -2.30 -12.31
C PRO A 552 5.81 -1.57 -13.61
N HIS A 553 6.02 -0.27 -13.54
CA HIS A 553 6.31 0.61 -14.68
C HIS A 553 7.43 0.07 -15.58
N GLY A 554 8.49 -0.50 -15.00
CA GLY A 554 9.66 -1.01 -15.74
C GLY A 554 9.42 -2.28 -16.58
N GLU A 555 8.46 -3.14 -16.23
CA GLU A 555 8.13 -4.31 -17.08
C GLU A 555 7.37 -3.88 -18.34
N ARG A 556 6.62 -2.77 -18.29
CA ARG A 556 5.90 -2.21 -19.44
C ARG A 556 6.85 -1.50 -20.42
N GLU A 557 7.87 -0.81 -19.90
CA GLU A 557 8.94 -0.22 -20.70
C GLU A 557 9.74 -1.30 -21.44
N PHE A 558 10.12 -2.40 -20.76
CA PHE A 558 10.86 -3.52 -21.35
C PHE A 558 10.12 -4.20 -22.52
N ILE A 559 8.81 -4.46 -22.38
CA ILE A 559 8.00 -5.08 -23.44
C ILE A 559 7.91 -4.17 -24.67
N THR A 560 7.82 -2.85 -24.45
CA THR A 560 7.69 -1.87 -25.53
C THR A 560 9.02 -1.64 -26.27
N GLU A 561 10.14 -1.60 -25.53
CA GLU A 561 11.50 -1.42 -26.06
C GLU A 561 11.98 -2.64 -26.87
N GLU A 562 11.79 -3.87 -26.37
CA GLU A 562 12.26 -5.07 -27.07
C GLU A 562 11.40 -5.39 -28.32
N LEU A 563 10.12 -4.96 -28.33
CA LEU A 563 9.26 -5.07 -29.50
C LEU A 563 9.64 -4.04 -30.58
N THR A 564 9.98 -2.80 -30.19
CA THR A 564 10.46 -1.78 -31.14
C THR A 564 11.85 -2.09 -31.69
N ASN A 565 12.68 -2.82 -30.94
CA ASN A 565 13.98 -3.33 -31.39
C ASN A 565 13.90 -4.64 -32.21
N GLY A 566 12.69 -5.17 -32.48
CA GLY A 566 12.49 -6.34 -33.33
C GLY A 566 12.95 -7.67 -32.73
N LYS A 567 12.87 -7.83 -31.39
CA LYS A 567 13.25 -9.07 -30.68
C LYS A 567 12.09 -9.61 -29.82
N PRO A 568 10.97 -10.02 -30.44
CA PRO A 568 9.76 -10.45 -29.72
C PRO A 568 10.00 -11.65 -28.80
N ILE A 569 10.96 -12.53 -29.10
CA ILE A 569 11.27 -13.73 -28.32
C ILE A 569 11.64 -13.46 -26.86
N LYS A 570 12.17 -12.26 -26.53
CA LYS A 570 12.51 -11.88 -25.16
C LYS A 570 11.29 -11.56 -24.29
N VAL A 571 10.13 -11.32 -24.92
CA VAL A 571 8.84 -11.07 -24.26
C VAL A 571 8.11 -12.38 -23.94
N ALA A 572 8.51 -13.50 -24.56
CA ALA A 572 7.92 -14.80 -24.28
C ALA A 572 8.18 -15.23 -22.83
N ASP A 573 7.16 -15.85 -22.22
CA ASP A 573 7.28 -16.44 -20.89
C ASP A 573 8.42 -17.48 -20.89
N ARG A 574 9.42 -17.29 -20.02
CA ARG A 574 10.61 -18.15 -19.92
C ARG A 574 10.26 -19.61 -19.58
N ARG A 575 9.07 -19.87 -19.03
CA ARG A 575 8.54 -21.22 -18.78
C ARG A 575 8.24 -22.00 -20.05
N LEU A 576 8.10 -21.33 -21.20
CA LEU A 576 7.95 -21.96 -22.50
C LEU A 576 9.27 -22.53 -23.04
N GLY A 577 10.38 -22.45 -22.28
CA GLY A 577 11.64 -23.14 -22.61
C GLY A 577 12.29 -22.71 -23.92
N GLY A 578 11.92 -21.55 -24.46
CA GLY A 578 12.38 -21.08 -25.78
C GLY A 578 11.72 -21.77 -26.97
N THR A 579 10.76 -22.68 -26.78
CA THR A 579 10.00 -23.33 -27.86
C THR A 579 8.76 -22.50 -28.22
N VAL A 580 8.97 -21.24 -28.58
CA VAL A 580 7.89 -20.33 -28.97
C VAL A 580 8.08 -19.97 -30.43
N ASP A 581 7.03 -20.19 -31.21
CA ASP A 581 7.00 -19.76 -32.60
C ASP A 581 6.95 -18.22 -32.66
N GLU A 582 7.94 -17.64 -33.33
CA GLU A 582 8.15 -16.18 -33.36
C GLU A 582 7.01 -15.46 -34.10
N GLU A 583 6.41 -16.13 -35.09
CA GLU A 583 5.30 -15.60 -35.86
C GLU A 583 4.01 -15.59 -35.04
N GLU A 584 3.71 -16.68 -34.32
CA GLU A 584 2.59 -16.75 -33.38
C GLU A 584 2.74 -15.75 -32.23
N LEU A 585 3.95 -15.58 -31.70
CA LEU A 585 4.24 -14.61 -30.64
C LEU A 585 4.04 -13.17 -31.13
N THR A 586 4.58 -12.84 -32.30
CA THR A 586 4.41 -11.52 -32.92
C THR A 586 2.94 -11.23 -33.18
N ARG A 587 2.18 -12.24 -33.64
CA ARG A 587 0.76 -12.14 -33.90
C ARG A 587 -0.03 -11.92 -32.61
N ALA A 588 0.23 -12.70 -31.57
CA ALA A 588 -0.38 -12.54 -30.25
C ALA A 588 -0.11 -11.14 -29.66
N LEU A 589 1.11 -10.63 -29.83
CA LEU A 589 1.48 -9.28 -29.40
C LEU A 589 0.69 -8.21 -30.17
N LYS A 590 0.63 -8.28 -31.51
CA LYS A 590 -0.17 -7.34 -32.31
C LYS A 590 -1.64 -7.32 -31.90
N VAL A 591 -2.23 -8.49 -31.64
CA VAL A 591 -3.60 -8.60 -31.13
C VAL A 591 -3.73 -7.90 -29.77
N ALA A 592 -2.79 -8.14 -28.86
CA ALA A 592 -2.78 -7.51 -27.55
C ALA A 592 -2.75 -5.98 -27.66
N PHE A 593 -1.89 -5.42 -28.53
CA PHE A 593 -1.81 -3.97 -28.77
C PHE A 593 -3.10 -3.40 -29.37
N TRP A 594 -3.76 -4.11 -30.27
CA TRP A 594 -5.09 -3.72 -30.78
C TRP A 594 -6.17 -3.75 -29.69
N CYS A 595 -6.08 -4.67 -28.73
CA CYS A 595 -7.05 -4.80 -27.63
C CYS A 595 -6.93 -3.69 -26.57
N ILE A 596 -5.74 -3.09 -26.41
CA ILE A 596 -5.46 -2.09 -25.37
C ILE A 596 -5.51 -0.64 -25.87
N GLN A 597 -5.94 -0.40 -27.12
CA GLN A 597 -6.04 0.95 -27.69
C GLN A 597 -6.89 1.88 -26.81
N ASP A 598 -6.48 3.12 -26.57
CA ASP A 598 -7.22 4.01 -25.66
C ASP A 598 -8.63 4.31 -26.17
N GLU A 599 -8.79 4.51 -27.48
CA GLU A 599 -10.09 4.64 -28.12
C GLU A 599 -10.79 3.27 -28.25
N VAL A 600 -11.93 3.11 -27.57
CA VAL A 600 -12.71 1.86 -27.60
C VAL A 600 -13.20 1.52 -29.02
N SER A 601 -13.48 2.54 -29.85
CA SER A 601 -14.00 2.38 -31.21
C SER A 601 -13.03 1.74 -32.20
N ILE A 602 -11.73 1.71 -31.89
CA ILE A 602 -10.70 1.11 -32.76
C ILE A 602 -10.23 -0.26 -32.25
N ARG A 603 -10.75 -0.73 -31.11
CA ARG A 603 -10.47 -2.06 -30.60
C ARG A 603 -11.26 -3.10 -31.41
N PRO A 604 -10.65 -4.23 -31.79
CA PRO A 604 -11.36 -5.30 -32.47
C PRO A 604 -12.40 -5.96 -31.55
N SER A 605 -13.49 -6.43 -32.12
CA SER A 605 -14.46 -7.27 -31.42
C SER A 605 -13.84 -8.62 -31.04
N MET A 606 -14.39 -9.30 -30.03
CA MET A 606 -13.86 -10.62 -29.63
C MET A 606 -13.90 -11.66 -30.77
N GLY A 607 -14.88 -11.57 -31.68
CA GLY A 607 -14.92 -12.44 -32.86
C GLY A 607 -13.79 -12.15 -33.86
N GLU A 608 -13.40 -10.88 -33.99
CA GLU A 608 -12.23 -10.49 -34.79
C GLU A 608 -10.92 -10.90 -34.10
N VAL A 609 -10.82 -10.72 -32.78
CA VAL A 609 -9.67 -11.17 -31.97
C VAL A 609 -9.42 -12.67 -32.16
N VAL A 610 -10.47 -13.49 -32.12
CA VAL A 610 -10.34 -14.94 -32.36
C VAL A 610 -9.82 -15.21 -33.77
N LYS A 611 -10.36 -14.56 -34.81
CA LYS A 611 -9.87 -14.69 -36.19
C LYS A 611 -8.42 -14.24 -36.36
N MET A 612 -8.03 -13.14 -35.70
CA MET A 612 -6.65 -12.66 -35.65
C MET A 612 -5.72 -13.69 -34.99
N LEU A 613 -6.17 -14.35 -33.91
CA LEU A 613 -5.43 -15.40 -33.17
C LEU A 613 -5.50 -16.80 -33.83
N GLU A 614 -6.41 -17.04 -34.76
CA GLU A 614 -6.46 -18.25 -35.59
C GLU A 614 -5.69 -18.10 -36.92
N GLY A 615 -5.34 -16.87 -37.30
CA GLY A 615 -4.56 -16.58 -38.50
C GLY A 615 -5.43 -16.46 -39.75
N SER A 616 -6.74 -16.42 -39.56
CA SER A 616 -7.74 -16.27 -40.61
C SER A 616 -8.00 -14.79 -40.99
N MET A 617 -7.32 -13.85 -40.32
CA MET A 617 -7.36 -12.43 -40.62
C MET A 617 -5.98 -11.79 -40.47
N ASP A 618 -5.55 -11.06 -41.50
CA ASP A 618 -4.31 -10.28 -41.47
C ASP A 618 -4.38 -9.13 -40.46
N ILE A 619 -3.28 -8.91 -39.73
CA ILE A 619 -3.19 -7.92 -38.66
C ILE A 619 -2.24 -6.79 -39.07
N ASN A 620 -2.80 -5.62 -39.38
CA ASN A 620 -2.04 -4.39 -39.57
C ASN A 620 -1.34 -3.97 -38.27
N SER A 621 -0.25 -3.20 -38.38
CA SER A 621 0.45 -2.67 -37.20
C SER A 621 -0.48 -1.72 -36.41
N PRO A 622 -0.72 -1.97 -35.11
CA PRO A 622 -1.56 -1.11 -34.29
C PRO A 622 -0.89 0.25 -34.03
N PRO A 623 -1.67 1.34 -33.91
CA PRO A 623 -1.13 2.59 -33.39
C PRO A 623 -0.64 2.37 -31.95
N MET A 624 0.40 3.10 -31.56
CA MET A 624 0.90 3.01 -30.18
C MET A 624 -0.12 3.66 -29.25
N PRO A 625 -0.61 2.97 -28.21
CA PRO A 625 -1.56 3.57 -27.26
C PRO A 625 -0.96 4.86 -26.69
N GLN A 626 -1.77 5.90 -26.57
CA GLN A 626 -1.46 7.17 -25.92
C GLN A 626 -0.94 6.94 -24.50
N THR A 627 -1.54 5.98 -23.78
CA THR A 627 -1.06 5.53 -22.46
C THR A 627 0.33 4.92 -22.50
N VAL A 628 0.80 4.37 -23.63
CA VAL A 628 2.18 3.88 -23.81
C VAL A 628 3.11 5.01 -24.26
N LEU A 629 2.63 5.94 -25.09
CA LEU A 629 3.36 7.14 -25.51
C LEU A 629 3.66 8.09 -24.35
N GLU A 630 2.70 8.32 -23.47
CA GLU A 630 2.87 9.15 -22.27
C GLU A 630 3.87 8.55 -21.27
N LEU A 631 4.04 7.22 -21.26
CA LEU A 631 5.02 6.51 -20.43
C LEU A 631 6.44 6.58 -21.04
N VAL A 632 6.55 6.60 -22.38
CA VAL A 632 7.84 6.74 -23.09
C VAL A 632 8.37 8.19 -23.07
N GLU A 633 7.48 9.18 -22.95
CA GLU A 633 7.84 10.60 -22.85
C GLU A 633 8.56 10.98 -21.54
N GLU A 634 8.58 10.12 -20.51
CA GLU A 634 9.38 10.36 -19.30
C GLU A 634 10.89 10.01 -19.47
N GLY A 635 11.36 9.59 -20.67
CA GLY A 635 12.73 9.06 -20.82
C GLY A 635 13.54 9.21 -22.11
N LEU A 636 13.03 9.47 -23.34
CA LEU A 636 13.90 9.49 -24.55
C LEU A 636 13.49 10.45 -25.69
N GLU A 637 14.10 11.64 -25.71
CA GLU A 637 14.13 12.56 -26.88
C GLU A 637 14.82 11.93 -28.13
N GLN A 638 15.64 10.89 -27.93
CA GLN A 638 16.44 10.26 -29.01
C GLN A 638 15.67 9.19 -29.79
N VAL A 639 14.65 8.56 -29.19
CA VAL A 639 13.81 7.52 -29.84
C VAL A 639 12.77 8.14 -30.78
N TYR A 640 12.21 9.30 -30.41
CA TYR A 640 11.36 10.10 -31.31
C TYR A 640 12.09 10.51 -32.60
N LYS A 641 13.41 10.79 -32.52
CA LYS A 641 14.26 11.07 -33.69
C LYS A 641 14.58 9.82 -34.53
N ALA A 642 14.57 8.62 -33.93
CA ALA A 642 14.76 7.37 -34.65
C ALA A 642 13.50 7.00 -35.46
N MET A 643 12.31 7.09 -34.88
CA MET A 643 11.05 6.80 -35.59
C MET A 643 10.68 7.84 -36.66
N LYS A 644 11.07 9.11 -36.49
CA LYS A 644 10.90 10.13 -37.53
C LYS A 644 11.77 9.91 -38.77
N ARG A 645 12.83 9.08 -38.68
CA ARG A 645 13.64 8.69 -39.85
C ARG A 645 12.97 7.63 -40.71
N ASP A 646 12.20 6.71 -40.12
CA ASP A 646 11.55 5.64 -40.87
C ASP A 646 10.22 6.05 -41.51
N PHE A 647 9.55 7.09 -40.98
CA PHE A 647 8.36 7.67 -41.63
C PHE A 647 8.66 8.41 -42.94
N ASN A 648 9.94 8.76 -43.19
CA ASN A 648 10.37 9.49 -44.39
C ASN A 648 11.03 8.61 -45.46
N GLN A 649 11.11 7.28 -45.27
CA GLN A 649 11.60 6.36 -46.30
C GLN A 649 10.51 5.66 -47.11
N SER A 650 9.24 5.88 -46.80
CA SER A 650 8.09 5.39 -47.56
C SER A 650 7.14 6.50 -48.02
N SER A 651 7.67 7.69 -48.34
CA SER A 651 6.95 8.69 -49.13
C SER A 651 7.59 8.80 -50.52
N SER A 652 7.04 8.09 -51.49
CA SER A 652 7.26 8.34 -52.91
C SER A 652 6.07 7.80 -53.72
N PHE A 653 5.07 8.68 -53.92
CA PHE A 653 4.07 8.67 -55.00
C PHE A 653 3.16 7.42 -55.10
N ILE A 654 1.86 7.55 -55.36
CA ILE A 654 1.28 8.06 -56.61
C ILE A 654 -0.15 8.57 -56.35
N THR A 655 -0.37 9.84 -56.68
CA THR A 655 -1.65 10.40 -57.11
C THR A 655 -2.08 9.74 -58.41
N LEU A 656 -3.37 9.43 -58.63
CA LEU A 656 -4.15 9.85 -59.82
C LEU A 656 -5.47 9.08 -60.00
N THR A 657 -6.55 9.88 -60.01
CA THR A 657 -7.69 9.89 -60.94
C THR A 657 -8.22 8.60 -61.59
N THR A 658 -9.54 8.43 -61.42
CA THR A 658 -10.54 7.82 -62.32
C THR A 658 -10.14 7.59 -63.78
N THR A 659 -10.34 6.37 -64.30
CA THR A 659 -11.17 6.06 -65.48
C THR A 659 -11.29 4.55 -65.72
N HIS A 660 -12.30 4.19 -66.52
CA HIS A 660 -12.96 2.91 -66.76
C HIS A 660 -12.14 1.79 -67.45
N THR A 661 -12.77 0.60 -67.39
CA THR A 661 -12.89 -0.49 -68.40
C THR A 661 -12.04 -1.76 -68.34
N SER A 662 -12.81 -2.86 -68.19
CA SER A 662 -12.78 -4.16 -68.90
C SER A 662 -11.74 -5.24 -68.51
N SER A 663 -12.28 -6.24 -67.79
CA SER A 663 -12.25 -7.69 -68.10
C SER A 663 -10.94 -8.33 -68.58
N GLN A 664 -10.48 -9.34 -67.85
CA GLN A 664 -10.50 -10.74 -68.31
C GLN A 664 -10.24 -11.71 -67.16
N ALA A 665 -11.04 -12.77 -67.11
CA ALA A 665 -10.89 -13.92 -66.23
C ALA A 665 -9.88 -14.93 -66.81
N THR A 666 -9.24 -15.73 -65.96
CA THR A 666 -8.80 -17.09 -66.33
C THR A 666 -8.80 -17.98 -65.09
N CYS A 667 -9.49 -19.11 -65.19
CA CYS A 667 -9.51 -20.21 -64.21
C CYS A 667 -8.44 -21.25 -64.55
N SER A 668 -7.94 -21.99 -63.55
CA SER A 668 -7.65 -23.43 -63.70
C SER A 668 -7.39 -24.16 -62.37
N TYR A 669 -8.37 -25.02 -62.04
CA TYR A 669 -8.39 -26.37 -61.44
C TYR A 669 -7.43 -26.87 -60.33
N SER A 670 -8.10 -27.56 -59.40
CA SER A 670 -7.71 -28.27 -58.17
C SER A 670 -7.00 -29.62 -58.39
N THR A 671 -6.31 -30.12 -57.36
CA THR A 671 -6.40 -31.53 -56.87
C THR A 671 -5.89 -31.66 -55.43
N MET A 672 -6.74 -32.16 -54.53
CA MET A 672 -6.36 -32.85 -53.28
C MET A 672 -5.78 -34.24 -53.60
N SER A 673 -4.89 -34.77 -52.75
CA SER A 673 -5.06 -36.00 -51.94
C SER A 673 -3.70 -36.42 -51.28
N PRO A 674 -3.61 -37.45 -50.41
CA PRO A 674 -3.49 -37.23 -48.97
C PRO A 674 -2.30 -37.98 -48.32
N ARG A 675 -1.94 -37.59 -47.10
CA ARG A 675 -1.64 -38.52 -45.99
C ARG A 675 -1.59 -37.78 -44.67
#